data_AF-A0A969Z877-F1
#
_entry.id   AF-A0A969Z877-F1
#
_cell.length_a   1.000
_cell.length_b   1.000
_cell.length_c   1.000
_cell.angle_alpha   90.00
_cell.angle_beta   90.00
_cell.angle_gamma   90.00
#
_symmetry.space_group_name_H-M   'P 1'
#
loop_
_entity.id
_entity.type
_entity.pdbx_description
1 polymer ?
#
loop_
_entity_poly.entity_id
_entity_poly.type
_entity_poly.pdbx_seq_one_letter_code
_entity_poly.pdbx_strand_id
1 'polypeptide(L)'
;MEKNNFNSRSRKSSSKSSDNQFADNSAPHGSRPDENVFDTSSELNSLFAHDPALIDRVVEMSEALGDNPITRRTLLKLAALGGSVLLVNTVIPKTAITACDNPLGSCSWPTETTTSGPSFSASVLRKQDMLILRFDFYFLRLNGTNLERTNAERDAYIVVNFAHDNDFLPQNIAEQAFLETAEEFKDDTEDPSNVPNPPGGSETPNQPGSVAARLAGESRLVFKIPPGTSPIPFTMDELLAWQKYELSVAPTALPADEPDYGKMPAEPRWNETALEVPWQLIVSPNRHAGWAHATSPVTHQNRTELWHTRLGVRKLAFSTGGLANWIVNEKWSTYRTLRAIWTPGFDREVTPDANDMSPFRMSLTNNDRWQLVRLTSDYNMVTAGTLQYYNPAPVEVERFMLSSLGAWMNTRGAWPNAPAGEDLDIIEWRHLATMARDHYVRVVYKGYLFPTGHAATLVKVTERKIQAVPFPPVIAHIDSLAGQPAAYLRQRFFIVVRQPVKTYPAHSSQPNQGRQWPFNSVRITTLVTPSLDDPTMTGEAYDLAGQGQKAFWPRVNGRDYLFHMVATDSDGQTTEFTSPLAFISSTLQQVEDIASFLQPAVTSYNSSAANLNRRQRSLMGQKVAFAPSSAADGAADGKRGDTSAEVKMITLGATLPNPSNTALPDDQPRFFPIWQEAEVRLPGAEQASGKALPAPVVIELHPDYIAQGFQPSANPAYIWAKLKDKVDLDFNGSGDKSGAVVTPNMLISGLSRNKGVMSGPIDTIPTNFDPNQFFNGAKILGGILLAEIIGAANLGDGRKTPRITNNVVYPGGDNSLPPQAVETLLDWNPDLKGDPLHIFEPSSSTSMEVKGVFITPIDPPAAPTYNITGDLRNFWVNMIGDGSCLFLRFHFSKIVFTASTGKKPDVDVDIDKTEFAGQLEFVNPLKDFMSKLGSGFNLDITPTQVSAGLSLPIPSVAVGIVSIQNISLGFKLCVPFTGEPVRVRFNFCERDNPFLLTVFAIGGGGYFAIEVGLDGVERLEAALEFGASMALDLVVASGKVYIMGGIYFEMEKVGQPDETISLTAYIRMGGSLKILGLITLSVEFYLGLSYQKPPNELWGQAKLTVKVEVLFFSASVELSVERRIAGGDSGGGSHPPAASGIREGYNAKLKAPHGGGNFEDLMNEDEWVEYTDAFAQVV
;
A
#
# COMPACT_ATOMS: atom_id res chain seq x y z
N MET A 1 -8.77 -4.02 -56.50
CA MET A 1 -9.08 -4.72 -57.76
C MET A 1 -8.53 -6.13 -57.67
N GLU A 2 -9.45 -7.09 -57.63
CA GLU A 2 -9.44 -8.49 -58.13
C GLU A 2 -8.10 -9.11 -58.62
N LYS A 3 -7.74 -10.38 -58.38
CA LYS A 3 -8.51 -11.58 -57.98
C LYS A 3 -7.57 -12.79 -57.71
N ASN A 4 -7.96 -13.63 -56.75
CA ASN A 4 -7.99 -15.12 -56.77
C ASN A 4 -6.66 -15.92 -56.70
N ASN A 5 -6.54 -17.05 -55.98
CA ASN A 5 -7.56 -18.00 -55.49
C ASN A 5 -7.08 -18.92 -54.33
N PHE A 6 -8.05 -19.29 -53.50
CA PHE A 6 -8.25 -20.45 -52.61
C PHE A 6 -7.46 -21.74 -52.94
N ASN A 7 -7.12 -22.66 -52.01
CA ASN A 7 -8.05 -23.33 -51.10
C ASN A 7 -7.37 -24.13 -49.94
N SER A 8 -8.19 -24.35 -48.91
CA SER A 8 -8.01 -24.97 -47.58
C SER A 8 -7.68 -26.49 -47.48
N ARG A 9 -7.08 -26.93 -46.35
CA ARG A 9 -7.71 -27.82 -45.31
C ARG A 9 -6.75 -28.45 -44.25
N SER A 10 -7.14 -28.27 -42.98
CA SER A 10 -7.10 -29.23 -41.82
C SER A 10 -5.72 -29.62 -41.22
N ARG A 11 -5.53 -30.06 -39.96
CA ARG A 11 -6.23 -30.09 -38.65
C ARG A 11 -5.18 -30.64 -37.64
N LYS A 12 -5.21 -30.12 -36.40
CA LYS A 12 -4.94 -30.78 -35.10
C LYS A 12 -3.57 -31.45 -34.75
N SER A 13 -2.94 -30.86 -33.73
CA SER A 13 -2.42 -31.41 -32.46
C SER A 13 -1.93 -32.86 -32.37
N SER A 14 -0.70 -33.05 -31.87
CA SER A 14 -0.43 -33.72 -30.57
C SER A 14 1.07 -33.70 -30.20
N SER A 15 1.29 -33.75 -28.89
CA SER A 15 2.54 -33.85 -28.11
C SER A 15 3.58 -34.89 -28.58
N LYS A 16 4.87 -34.64 -28.29
CA LYS A 16 5.70 -35.49 -27.41
C LYS A 16 7.12 -34.95 -27.22
N SER A 17 7.63 -35.21 -26.02
CA SER A 17 9.01 -35.17 -25.57
C SER A 17 9.98 -35.92 -26.49
N SER A 18 11.22 -35.43 -26.60
CA SER A 18 12.36 -36.27 -26.96
C SER A 18 13.63 -35.77 -26.29
N ASP A 19 14.24 -36.69 -25.55
CA ASP A 19 15.59 -36.69 -25.02
C ASP A 19 16.64 -36.29 -26.06
N ASN A 20 17.59 -35.44 -25.68
CA ASN A 20 18.85 -35.26 -26.41
C ASN A 20 19.95 -36.05 -25.70
N GLN A 21 20.15 -37.28 -26.17
CA GLN A 21 21.35 -38.06 -25.90
C GLN A 21 22.53 -37.49 -26.69
N PHE A 22 23.67 -37.33 -26.01
CA PHE A 22 24.98 -37.11 -26.62
C PHE A 22 25.32 -38.28 -27.55
N ALA A 23 25.46 -38.01 -28.84
CA ALA A 23 25.97 -38.96 -29.82
C ALA A 23 27.48 -38.79 -29.98
N ASP A 24 28.18 -39.86 -29.60
CA ASP A 24 29.59 -40.15 -29.87
C ASP A 24 29.81 -40.26 -31.38
N ASN A 25 30.73 -39.47 -31.94
CA ASN A 25 31.10 -39.51 -33.35
C ASN A 25 32.63 -39.68 -33.47
N SER A 26 33.04 -40.94 -33.46
CA SER A 26 34.37 -41.38 -33.87
C SER A 26 34.51 -41.30 -35.40
N ALA A 27 35.47 -40.50 -35.89
CA ALA A 27 35.93 -40.50 -37.28
C ALA A 27 37.38 -41.05 -37.38
N PRO A 28 37.77 -41.71 -38.48
CA PRO A 28 38.85 -42.69 -38.51
C PRO A 28 40.26 -42.09 -38.68
N HIS A 29 41.25 -42.84 -38.18
CA HIS A 29 42.69 -42.61 -38.30
C HIS A 29 43.14 -42.35 -39.75
N GLY A 30 43.72 -41.17 -39.98
CA GLY A 30 44.64 -40.89 -41.08
C GLY A 30 46.05 -40.72 -40.52
N SER A 31 46.98 -41.53 -41.01
CA SER A 31 48.41 -41.56 -40.68
C SER A 31 49.08 -40.19 -40.76
N ARG A 32 49.74 -39.76 -39.68
CA ARG A 32 50.65 -38.60 -39.64
C ARG A 32 52.11 -39.07 -39.87
N PRO A 33 52.96 -38.26 -40.52
CA PRO A 33 54.41 -38.48 -40.52
C PRO A 33 55.02 -37.93 -39.22
N ASP A 34 55.78 -38.76 -38.52
CA ASP A 34 56.45 -38.48 -37.26
C ASP A 34 57.90 -38.05 -37.49
N GLU A 35 58.23 -36.78 -37.22
CA GLU A 35 59.60 -36.36 -36.90
C GLU A 35 59.55 -35.16 -35.93
N ASN A 36 59.82 -35.41 -34.63
CA ASN A 36 60.23 -34.38 -33.68
C ASN A 36 61.75 -34.19 -33.84
N VAL A 37 62.18 -33.01 -34.30
CA VAL A 37 63.61 -32.71 -34.45
C VAL A 37 64.18 -32.25 -33.10
N PHE A 38 64.97 -33.11 -32.46
CA PHE A 38 65.84 -32.74 -31.35
C PHE A 38 67.19 -32.26 -31.90
N ASP A 39 67.46 -30.94 -31.92
CA ASP A 39 68.82 -30.45 -32.17
C ASP A 39 69.67 -30.63 -30.89
N THR A 40 70.42 -31.74 -30.82
CA THR A 40 71.08 -32.21 -29.59
C THR A 40 72.55 -32.60 -29.75
N SER A 41 73.31 -31.98 -30.66
CA SER A 41 74.69 -32.47 -30.92
C SER A 41 75.86 -31.53 -30.62
N SER A 42 75.68 -30.31 -30.09
CA SER A 42 76.85 -29.49 -29.70
C SER A 42 76.89 -28.97 -28.25
N GLU A 43 75.76 -28.75 -27.57
CA GLU A 43 75.78 -28.20 -26.20
C GLU A 43 75.75 -29.26 -25.07
N LEU A 44 75.25 -30.48 -25.33
CA LEU A 44 75.13 -31.54 -24.32
C LEU A 44 76.47 -32.08 -23.80
N ASN A 45 77.52 -32.04 -24.63
CA ASN A 45 78.86 -32.47 -24.23
C ASN A 45 79.51 -31.53 -23.19
N SER A 46 79.00 -30.31 -23.01
CA SER A 46 79.55 -29.34 -22.06
C SER A 46 78.86 -29.32 -20.69
N LEU A 47 77.63 -29.85 -20.58
CA LEU A 47 76.81 -29.80 -19.37
C LEU A 47 76.84 -31.06 -18.51
N PHE A 48 77.25 -32.23 -19.05
CA PHE A 48 77.17 -33.53 -18.35
C PHE A 48 78.45 -34.38 -18.45
N ALA A 49 79.63 -33.78 -18.32
CA ALA A 49 80.91 -34.48 -18.47
C ALA A 49 81.24 -35.55 -17.38
N HIS A 50 80.35 -35.85 -16.43
CA HIS A 50 80.69 -36.67 -15.24
C HIS A 50 79.77 -37.86 -14.92
N ASP A 51 78.80 -38.22 -15.77
CA ASP A 51 78.04 -39.47 -15.54
C ASP A 51 77.50 -40.11 -16.84
N PRO A 52 78.19 -41.13 -17.40
CA PRO A 52 77.77 -41.83 -18.61
C PRO A 52 76.40 -42.52 -18.49
N ALA A 53 76.00 -42.94 -17.29
CA ALA A 53 74.73 -43.63 -17.06
C ALA A 53 73.51 -42.69 -17.14
N LEU A 54 73.74 -41.38 -17.02
CA LEU A 54 72.70 -40.35 -17.17
C LEU A 54 72.44 -40.00 -18.64
N ILE A 55 73.48 -40.11 -19.48
CA ILE A 55 73.39 -39.93 -20.94
C ILE A 55 72.62 -41.11 -21.55
N ASP A 56 72.99 -42.34 -21.19
CA ASP A 56 72.28 -43.54 -21.67
C ASP A 56 70.81 -43.57 -21.24
N ARG A 57 70.48 -43.08 -20.03
CA ARG A 57 69.09 -42.93 -19.56
C ARG A 57 68.30 -41.85 -20.29
N VAL A 58 68.95 -40.76 -20.72
CA VAL A 58 68.31 -39.69 -21.49
C VAL A 58 68.09 -40.13 -22.94
N VAL A 59 69.01 -40.92 -23.50
CA VAL A 59 68.87 -41.53 -24.84
C VAL A 59 67.79 -42.62 -24.85
N GLU A 60 67.80 -43.56 -23.89
CA GLU A 60 66.73 -44.56 -23.70
C GLU A 60 65.35 -43.90 -23.47
N MET A 61 65.30 -42.79 -22.72
CA MET A 61 64.05 -42.05 -22.53
C MET A 61 63.63 -41.29 -23.78
N SER A 62 64.55 -40.78 -24.61
CA SER A 62 64.20 -40.12 -25.88
C SER A 62 63.64 -41.11 -26.92
N GLU A 63 64.14 -42.35 -26.94
CA GLU A 63 63.62 -43.42 -27.80
C GLU A 63 62.23 -43.90 -27.33
N ALA A 64 61.95 -43.87 -26.02
CA ALA A 64 60.64 -44.17 -25.47
C ALA A 64 59.61 -43.02 -25.55
N LEU A 65 60.05 -41.78 -25.84
CA LEU A 65 59.23 -40.56 -25.91
C LEU A 65 58.65 -40.28 -27.32
N GLY A 66 59.03 -41.05 -28.34
CA GLY A 66 58.52 -40.89 -29.70
C GLY A 66 57.05 -41.28 -29.89
N ASP A 67 56.52 -42.20 -29.06
CA ASP A 67 55.26 -42.90 -29.37
C ASP A 67 54.09 -42.65 -28.39
N ASN A 68 54.23 -41.80 -27.35
CA ASN A 68 53.14 -41.55 -26.38
C ASN A 68 53.06 -40.10 -25.85
N PRO A 69 51.85 -39.56 -25.57
CA PRO A 69 51.68 -38.24 -24.94
C PRO A 69 52.28 -38.19 -23.52
N ILE A 70 52.98 -37.10 -23.22
CA ILE A 70 53.67 -36.88 -21.94
C ILE A 70 52.61 -36.71 -20.82
N THR A 71 52.54 -37.65 -19.88
CA THR A 71 51.67 -37.52 -18.71
C THR A 71 52.25 -36.55 -17.67
N ARG A 72 51.40 -35.90 -16.86
CA ARG A 72 51.81 -35.06 -15.68
C ARG A 72 52.84 -35.75 -14.78
N ARG A 73 52.79 -37.09 -14.69
CA ARG A 73 53.74 -37.91 -13.91
C ARG A 73 55.12 -38.01 -14.56
N THR A 74 55.18 -38.07 -15.89
CA THR A 74 56.42 -38.02 -16.68
C THR A 74 57.04 -36.62 -16.64
N LEU A 75 56.20 -35.57 -16.68
CA LEU A 75 56.59 -34.17 -16.53
C LEU A 75 57.24 -33.89 -15.15
N LEU A 76 56.66 -34.41 -14.06
CA LEU A 76 57.24 -34.30 -12.71
C LEU A 76 58.57 -35.05 -12.56
N LYS A 77 58.79 -36.12 -13.32
CA LYS A 77 60.07 -36.84 -13.37
C LYS A 77 61.15 -36.10 -14.16
N LEU A 78 60.79 -35.45 -15.27
CA LEU A 78 61.69 -34.56 -16.03
C LEU A 78 62.06 -33.30 -15.24
N ALA A 79 61.11 -32.71 -14.51
CA ALA A 79 61.36 -31.55 -13.64
C ALA A 79 62.32 -31.85 -12.47
N ALA A 80 62.52 -33.12 -12.09
CA ALA A 80 63.49 -33.49 -11.05
C ALA A 80 64.96 -33.23 -11.47
N LEU A 81 65.26 -33.14 -12.78
CA LEU A 81 66.63 -33.11 -13.35
C LEU A 81 67.33 -31.73 -13.37
N GLY A 82 67.09 -30.87 -12.38
CA GLY A 82 67.91 -29.66 -12.16
C GLY A 82 67.77 -28.45 -13.09
N GLY A 83 67.43 -28.59 -14.39
CA GLY A 83 67.50 -27.49 -15.39
C GLY A 83 66.17 -26.79 -15.73
N SER A 84 66.26 -25.57 -16.27
CA SER A 84 65.19 -24.93 -17.07
C SER A 84 65.20 -25.54 -18.47
N VAL A 85 64.04 -25.92 -19.02
CA VAL A 85 63.97 -26.58 -20.34
C VAL A 85 63.09 -25.75 -21.27
N LEU A 86 63.63 -25.42 -22.45
CA LEU A 86 62.89 -24.86 -23.58
C LEU A 86 62.64 -26.01 -24.56
N LEU A 87 61.38 -26.36 -24.79
CA LEU A 87 60.98 -27.40 -25.74
C LEU A 87 60.37 -26.73 -26.98
N VAL A 88 60.98 -26.95 -28.14
CA VAL A 88 60.46 -26.46 -29.42
C VAL A 88 59.53 -27.52 -29.99
N ASN A 89 58.24 -27.20 -30.07
CA ASN A 89 57.21 -28.08 -30.61
C ASN A 89 56.68 -27.44 -31.91
N THR A 90 57.04 -28.00 -33.06
CA THR A 90 56.62 -27.46 -34.37
C THR A 90 55.19 -27.85 -34.71
N VAL A 91 54.34 -26.87 -35.08
CA VAL A 91 53.03 -27.13 -35.72
C VAL A 91 52.76 -26.11 -36.82
N ILE A 92 52.88 -26.46 -38.13
CA ILE A 92 51.92 -26.09 -39.21
C ILE A 92 52.14 -26.89 -40.53
N PRO A 93 51.22 -26.91 -41.54
CA PRO A 93 49.73 -26.87 -41.60
C PRO A 93 49.10 -28.04 -42.39
N LYS A 94 47.75 -28.09 -42.45
CA LYS A 94 46.98 -28.73 -43.56
C LYS A 94 47.28 -28.04 -44.90
N THR A 95 47.62 -28.80 -45.94
CA THR A 95 47.49 -28.36 -47.34
C THR A 95 46.72 -29.38 -48.17
N ALA A 96 45.65 -28.95 -48.84
CA ALA A 96 45.32 -29.44 -50.17
C ALA A 96 44.96 -28.23 -51.04
N ILE A 97 45.88 -27.91 -51.95
CA ILE A 97 45.64 -27.06 -53.11
C ILE A 97 44.82 -27.92 -54.08
N THR A 98 43.63 -27.48 -54.47
CA THR A 98 42.97 -27.99 -55.68
C THR A 98 42.91 -26.85 -56.69
N ALA A 99 43.54 -27.07 -57.83
CA ALA A 99 43.55 -26.15 -58.97
C ALA A 99 42.13 -25.86 -59.46
N CYS A 100 41.85 -24.60 -59.78
CA CYS A 100 40.69 -24.23 -60.58
C CYS A 100 40.98 -24.55 -62.05
N ASP A 101 40.41 -25.63 -62.57
CA ASP A 101 40.12 -25.74 -64.00
C ASP A 101 38.80 -25.01 -64.27
N ASN A 102 38.88 -23.75 -64.69
CA ASN A 102 37.82 -23.17 -65.53
C ASN A 102 38.39 -22.00 -66.36
N PRO A 103 38.41 -22.10 -67.70
CA PRO A 103 38.79 -20.99 -68.55
C PRO A 103 37.59 -20.05 -68.71
N LEU A 104 37.84 -18.75 -68.54
CA LEU A 104 37.00 -17.57 -68.85
C LEU A 104 36.49 -16.79 -67.61
N GLY A 105 37.14 -15.64 -67.35
CA GLY A 105 36.42 -14.43 -66.91
C GLY A 105 36.80 -13.80 -65.55
N SER A 106 37.75 -12.86 -65.60
CA SER A 106 38.06 -11.79 -64.63
C SER A 106 38.83 -12.13 -63.33
N CYS A 107 40.10 -11.70 -63.29
CA CYS A 107 40.91 -11.58 -62.09
C CYS A 107 40.46 -10.36 -61.27
N SER A 108 39.96 -10.58 -60.06
CA SER A 108 40.11 -9.66 -58.93
C SER A 108 41.17 -10.24 -57.98
N TRP A 109 41.94 -9.37 -57.34
CA TRP A 109 43.10 -9.67 -56.50
C TRP A 109 42.85 -10.80 -55.48
N PRO A 110 43.84 -11.69 -55.22
CA PRO A 110 43.65 -12.82 -54.32
C PRO A 110 43.36 -12.32 -52.91
N THR A 111 42.20 -12.70 -52.37
CA THR A 111 41.90 -12.62 -50.95
C THR A 111 42.77 -13.67 -50.25
N GLU A 112 43.68 -13.24 -49.37
CA GLU A 112 44.60 -14.12 -48.63
C GLU A 112 43.84 -15.26 -47.93
N THR A 113 44.02 -16.50 -48.40
CA THR A 113 43.76 -17.70 -47.61
C THR A 113 44.83 -17.77 -46.51
N THR A 114 44.45 -17.33 -45.31
CA THR A 114 45.34 -17.30 -44.13
C THR A 114 45.61 -18.71 -43.62
N THR A 115 46.89 -19.08 -43.51
CA THR A 115 47.37 -20.20 -42.69
C THR A 115 46.94 -19.95 -41.24
N SER A 116 46.08 -20.80 -40.68
CA SER A 116 45.39 -20.55 -39.40
C SER A 116 46.23 -20.83 -38.14
N GLY A 117 47.54 -21.06 -38.26
CA GLY A 117 48.39 -21.52 -37.15
C GLY A 117 49.76 -20.82 -37.09
N PRO A 118 50.45 -20.87 -35.94
CA PRO A 118 51.73 -20.21 -35.71
C PRO A 118 52.87 -20.90 -36.45
N SER A 119 53.78 -20.15 -37.09
CA SER A 119 54.97 -20.66 -37.80
C SER A 119 55.69 -21.80 -37.07
N PHE A 120 55.80 -21.70 -35.75
CA PHE A 120 56.07 -22.79 -34.82
C PHE A 120 55.70 -22.34 -33.39
N SER A 121 55.74 -23.25 -32.42
CA SER A 121 55.52 -22.94 -31.01
C SER A 121 56.68 -23.43 -30.14
N ALA A 122 56.88 -22.80 -28.99
CA ALA A 122 57.85 -23.25 -28.00
C ALA A 122 57.28 -23.15 -26.58
N SER A 123 57.38 -24.26 -25.84
CA SER A 123 56.95 -24.35 -24.45
C SER A 123 58.14 -24.11 -23.53
N VAL A 124 57.95 -23.24 -22.55
CA VAL A 124 58.91 -22.92 -21.49
C VAL A 124 58.44 -23.51 -20.17
N LEU A 125 59.32 -24.25 -19.52
CA LEU A 125 59.14 -24.71 -18.15
C LEU A 125 60.39 -24.37 -17.32
N ARG A 126 60.20 -23.53 -16.29
CA ARG A 126 61.21 -23.25 -15.28
C ARG A 126 60.66 -23.55 -13.88
N LYS A 127 61.16 -24.65 -13.33
CA LYS A 127 60.66 -25.25 -12.09
C LYS A 127 60.91 -24.42 -10.83
N GLN A 128 61.99 -23.64 -10.82
CA GLN A 128 62.48 -22.94 -9.62
C GLN A 128 61.45 -21.94 -9.09
N ASP A 129 60.71 -21.31 -9.99
CA ASP A 129 59.68 -20.32 -9.72
C ASP A 129 58.34 -20.65 -10.40
N MET A 130 58.15 -21.89 -10.88
CA MET A 130 56.96 -22.33 -11.63
C MET A 130 56.59 -21.44 -12.83
N LEU A 131 57.55 -20.91 -13.57
CA LEU A 131 57.27 -20.28 -14.85
C LEU A 131 56.86 -21.36 -15.88
N ILE A 132 55.65 -21.24 -16.41
CA ILE A 132 55.09 -22.13 -17.44
C ILE A 132 54.39 -21.25 -18.48
N LEU A 133 54.91 -21.23 -19.70
CA LEU A 133 54.36 -20.45 -20.81
C LEU A 133 54.54 -21.20 -22.13
N ARG A 134 53.65 -20.92 -23.09
CA ARG A 134 53.82 -21.32 -24.49
C ARG A 134 53.91 -20.07 -25.36
N PHE A 135 54.96 -19.99 -26.16
CA PHE A 135 55.18 -18.95 -27.14
C PHE A 135 54.78 -19.46 -28.53
N ASP A 136 53.81 -18.82 -29.15
CA ASP A 136 53.40 -19.10 -30.53
C ASP A 136 53.95 -17.99 -31.43
N PHE A 137 54.75 -18.37 -32.43
CA PHE A 137 55.47 -17.44 -33.28
C PHE A 137 54.78 -17.33 -34.63
N TYR A 138 54.26 -16.15 -34.97
CA TYR A 138 53.58 -15.93 -36.25
C TYR A 138 54.42 -15.05 -37.16
N PHE A 139 54.62 -15.52 -38.39
CA PHE A 139 55.46 -14.88 -39.40
C PHE A 139 56.93 -14.74 -38.94
N LEU A 140 57.38 -15.64 -38.06
CA LEU A 140 58.75 -15.79 -37.57
C LEU A 140 59.19 -17.24 -37.77
N ARG A 141 60.41 -17.46 -38.20
CA ARG A 141 61.04 -18.78 -38.29
C ARG A 141 62.27 -18.81 -37.40
N LEU A 142 62.61 -19.99 -36.90
CA LEU A 142 63.89 -20.23 -36.24
C LEU A 142 64.97 -20.44 -37.31
N ASN A 143 66.03 -19.64 -37.29
CA ASN A 143 67.22 -19.78 -38.12
C ASN A 143 68.46 -19.86 -37.22
N GLY A 144 68.98 -21.07 -37.03
CA GLY A 144 69.98 -21.35 -36.00
C GLY A 144 69.45 -20.99 -34.61
N THR A 145 70.18 -20.15 -33.88
CA THR A 145 69.79 -19.68 -32.53
C THR A 145 68.99 -18.38 -32.54
N ASN A 146 68.48 -17.94 -33.70
CA ASN A 146 67.80 -16.66 -33.85
C ASN A 146 66.41 -16.80 -34.47
N LEU A 147 65.49 -15.96 -34.03
CA LEU A 147 64.20 -15.74 -34.67
C LEU A 147 64.34 -14.68 -35.76
N GLU A 148 63.93 -15.06 -36.96
CA GLU A 148 63.90 -14.20 -38.12
C GLU A 148 62.48 -14.08 -38.67
N ARG A 149 62.12 -12.90 -39.16
CA ARG A 149 60.88 -12.72 -39.91
C ARG A 149 60.88 -13.58 -41.17
N THR A 150 59.74 -14.17 -41.46
CA THR A 150 59.51 -14.83 -42.76
C THR A 150 59.30 -13.81 -43.88
N ASN A 151 58.78 -12.62 -43.55
CA ASN A 151 58.65 -11.48 -44.45
C ASN A 151 59.02 -10.17 -43.72
N ALA A 152 59.95 -9.39 -44.30
CA ALA A 152 60.44 -8.16 -43.72
C ALA A 152 59.39 -7.03 -43.66
N GLU A 153 58.44 -7.02 -44.60
CA GLU A 153 57.42 -5.97 -44.77
C GLU A 153 56.10 -6.28 -44.04
N ARG A 154 55.93 -7.51 -43.53
CA ARG A 154 54.73 -7.92 -42.80
C ARG A 154 54.97 -7.84 -41.29
N ASP A 155 53.96 -7.42 -40.54
CA ASP A 155 53.96 -7.54 -39.09
C ASP A 155 54.15 -9.00 -38.66
N ALA A 156 54.96 -9.19 -37.62
CA ALA A 156 55.23 -10.49 -37.02
C ALA A 156 54.80 -10.43 -35.55
N TYR A 157 54.39 -11.57 -34.99
CA TYR A 157 53.79 -11.61 -33.66
C TYR A 157 54.42 -12.71 -32.82
N ILE A 158 54.62 -12.40 -31.54
CA ILE A 158 54.87 -13.39 -30.49
C ILE A 158 53.63 -13.42 -29.61
N VAL A 159 52.92 -14.54 -29.62
CA VAL A 159 51.76 -14.78 -28.76
C VAL A 159 52.22 -15.59 -27.56
N VAL A 160 52.05 -15.04 -26.36
CA VAL A 160 52.38 -15.69 -25.10
C VAL A 160 51.11 -16.22 -24.48
N ASN A 161 51.01 -17.54 -24.38
CA ASN A 161 49.90 -18.22 -23.72
C ASN A 161 50.34 -18.73 -22.35
N PHE A 162 49.44 -18.63 -21.38
CA PHE A 162 49.56 -19.32 -20.10
C PHE A 162 49.16 -20.77 -20.33
N ALA A 163 50.09 -21.56 -20.85
CA ALA A 163 49.88 -22.94 -21.27
C ALA A 163 51.19 -23.70 -21.28
N HIS A 164 51.10 -25.03 -21.26
CA HIS A 164 52.17 -25.92 -21.66
C HIS A 164 51.64 -26.83 -22.75
N ASP A 165 52.25 -26.78 -23.93
CA ASP A 165 51.72 -27.47 -25.12
C ASP A 165 50.26 -27.11 -25.37
N ASN A 166 49.34 -28.07 -25.43
CA ASN A 166 47.92 -27.80 -25.65
C ASN A 166 47.11 -27.60 -24.35
N ASP A 167 47.75 -27.73 -23.18
CA ASP A 167 47.09 -27.61 -21.88
C ASP A 167 47.17 -26.17 -21.35
N PHE A 168 46.02 -25.51 -21.25
CA PHE A 168 45.93 -24.13 -20.76
C PHE A 168 45.90 -24.05 -19.22
N LEU A 169 46.52 -22.99 -18.70
CA LEU A 169 46.56 -22.65 -17.30
C LEU A 169 45.55 -21.51 -17.03
N PRO A 170 44.38 -21.82 -16.44
CA PRO A 170 43.30 -20.86 -16.30
C PRO A 170 43.72 -19.69 -15.42
N GLN A 171 43.40 -18.48 -15.87
CA GLN A 171 43.70 -17.27 -15.11
C GLN A 171 42.60 -16.90 -14.10
N ASN A 172 41.42 -17.51 -14.20
CA ASN A 172 40.34 -17.40 -13.22
C ASN A 172 39.61 -18.76 -13.04
N ILE A 173 39.01 -18.96 -11.88
CA ILE A 173 38.13 -20.09 -11.57
C ILE A 173 36.82 -19.52 -11.03
N ALA A 174 35.72 -19.78 -11.74
CA ALA A 174 34.39 -19.54 -11.19
C ALA A 174 34.07 -20.62 -10.16
N GLU A 175 33.63 -20.19 -8.98
CA GLU A 175 33.25 -21.05 -7.87
C GLU A 175 31.79 -20.76 -7.50
N GLN A 176 31.06 -21.79 -7.09
CA GLN A 176 29.70 -21.63 -6.61
C GLN A 176 29.67 -20.74 -5.37
N ALA A 177 28.85 -19.69 -5.44
CA ALA A 177 28.51 -18.83 -4.34
C ALA A 177 27.15 -19.23 -3.75
N PHE A 178 27.01 -19.02 -2.44
CA PHE A 178 25.81 -19.35 -1.66
C PHE A 178 25.20 -18.07 -1.13
N LEU A 179 23.88 -17.90 -1.28
CA LEU A 179 23.15 -16.75 -0.77
C LEU A 179 23.28 -16.64 0.76
N GLU A 180 23.42 -15.41 1.26
CA GLU A 180 23.44 -15.05 2.68
C GLU A 180 22.43 -13.92 2.94
N THR A 181 21.46 -14.17 3.82
CA THR A 181 20.40 -13.22 4.21
C THR A 181 20.63 -12.71 5.64
N ALA A 182 19.72 -11.90 6.19
CA ALA A 182 19.96 -11.15 7.43
C ALA A 182 20.13 -11.97 8.72
N GLU A 183 19.80 -13.28 8.73
CA GLU A 183 19.89 -14.11 9.95
C GLU A 183 21.33 -14.36 10.43
N GLU A 184 22.35 -14.38 9.55
CA GLU A 184 23.73 -14.76 9.90
C GLU A 184 24.52 -13.75 10.78
N PHE A 185 23.90 -12.67 11.28
CA PHE A 185 24.55 -11.80 12.28
C PHE A 185 24.36 -12.25 13.74
N LYS A 186 23.68 -13.38 13.98
CA LYS A 186 23.58 -14.01 15.30
C LYS A 186 24.20 -15.41 15.25
N ASP A 187 25.33 -15.56 15.95
CA ASP A 187 25.98 -16.80 16.39
C ASP A 187 25.24 -18.13 16.06
N ASP A 188 25.49 -18.71 14.87
CA ASP A 188 24.91 -19.98 14.44
C ASP A 188 25.68 -21.19 14.99
N THR A 189 25.65 -21.38 16.31
CA THR A 189 26.12 -22.63 16.93
C THR A 189 25.02 -23.64 17.25
N GLU A 190 23.73 -23.36 17.00
CA GLU A 190 22.64 -24.16 17.61
C GLU A 190 21.40 -24.50 16.75
N ASP A 191 21.47 -24.60 15.41
CA ASP A 191 20.40 -25.31 14.66
C ASP A 191 20.88 -26.66 14.09
N PRO A 192 20.61 -27.78 14.79
CA PRO A 192 20.97 -29.12 14.35
C PRO A 192 19.99 -29.73 13.34
N SER A 193 18.92 -29.03 12.92
CA SER A 193 17.80 -29.65 12.18
C SER A 193 17.94 -29.66 10.65
N ASN A 194 18.90 -28.92 10.07
CA ASN A 194 19.32 -28.99 8.66
C ASN A 194 18.14 -29.14 7.66
N VAL A 195 17.06 -28.39 7.88
CA VAL A 195 15.94 -28.33 6.95
C VAL A 195 16.42 -27.55 5.72
N PRO A 196 16.24 -28.05 4.48
CA PRO A 196 16.57 -27.29 3.28
C PRO A 196 15.93 -25.91 3.36
N ASN A 197 16.75 -24.87 3.26
CA ASN A 197 16.43 -23.52 3.70
C ASN A 197 15.03 -23.08 3.24
N PRO A 198 14.21 -22.48 4.13
CA PRO A 198 12.90 -21.96 3.73
C PRO A 198 13.04 -20.99 2.55
N PRO A 199 12.02 -20.83 1.69
CA PRO A 199 12.06 -19.84 0.61
C PRO A 199 12.43 -18.45 1.15
N GLY A 200 13.60 -17.94 0.76
CA GLY A 200 14.15 -16.67 1.24
C GLY A 200 15.16 -16.75 2.40
N GLY A 201 15.57 -17.94 2.86
CA GLY A 201 16.64 -18.11 3.85
C GLY A 201 18.05 -18.13 3.25
N SER A 202 19.08 -17.99 4.09
CA SER A 202 20.49 -18.21 3.71
C SER A 202 20.69 -19.60 3.12
N GLU A 203 21.51 -19.74 2.08
CA GLU A 203 21.82 -21.05 1.48
C GLU A 203 22.89 -21.78 2.29
N THR A 204 22.60 -22.99 2.78
CA THR A 204 23.61 -23.87 3.37
C THR A 204 24.68 -24.29 2.34
N PRO A 205 25.98 -24.05 2.57
CA PRO A 205 27.03 -24.45 1.64
C PRO A 205 27.21 -25.95 1.49
N ASN A 206 27.60 -26.39 0.29
CA ASN A 206 27.95 -27.80 0.06
C ASN A 206 29.26 -28.21 0.77
N GLN A 207 29.46 -29.52 0.99
CA GLN A 207 30.72 -30.04 1.55
C GLN A 207 31.93 -29.65 0.66
N PRO A 208 33.10 -29.34 1.23
CA PRO A 208 34.31 -29.09 0.44
C PRO A 208 34.61 -30.26 -0.50
N GLY A 209 34.98 -29.95 -1.76
CA GLY A 209 35.14 -30.96 -2.82
C GLY A 209 33.89 -31.24 -3.64
N SER A 210 32.69 -30.86 -3.16
CA SER A 210 31.42 -30.93 -3.92
C SER A 210 30.90 -29.57 -4.39
N VAL A 211 31.54 -28.47 -3.95
CA VAL A 211 31.27 -27.11 -4.44
C VAL A 211 31.57 -27.04 -5.94
N ALA A 212 30.59 -26.62 -6.74
CA ALA A 212 30.77 -26.56 -8.18
C ALA A 212 31.80 -25.49 -8.57
N ALA A 213 32.60 -25.79 -9.59
CA ALA A 213 33.58 -24.86 -10.14
C ALA A 213 33.71 -25.01 -11.66
N ARG A 214 34.18 -23.95 -12.32
CA ARG A 214 34.52 -23.92 -13.75
C ARG A 214 35.84 -23.18 -13.95
N LEU A 215 36.71 -23.73 -14.79
CA LEU A 215 37.96 -23.09 -15.18
C LEU A 215 37.69 -22.09 -16.31
N ALA A 216 38.33 -20.92 -16.26
CA ALA A 216 38.36 -19.99 -17.38
C ALA A 216 39.11 -20.61 -18.58
N GLY A 217 38.77 -20.16 -19.78
CA GLY A 217 39.44 -20.54 -21.01
C GLY A 217 40.83 -19.91 -21.18
N GLU A 218 41.29 -19.90 -22.42
CA GLU A 218 42.65 -19.50 -22.78
C GLU A 218 42.91 -18.01 -22.51
N SER A 219 44.09 -17.70 -21.97
CA SER A 219 44.56 -16.32 -21.79
C SER A 219 45.87 -16.11 -22.54
N ARG A 220 45.94 -15.06 -23.35
CA ARG A 220 47.09 -14.73 -24.19
C ARG A 220 47.46 -13.25 -24.15
N LEU A 221 48.76 -12.99 -24.15
CA LEU A 221 49.35 -11.68 -24.42
C LEU A 221 49.97 -11.71 -25.81
N VAL A 222 49.65 -10.74 -26.66
CA VAL A 222 50.17 -10.71 -28.03
C VAL A 222 51.09 -9.53 -28.21
N PHE A 223 52.33 -9.77 -28.59
CA PHE A 223 53.33 -8.74 -28.82
C PHE A 223 53.58 -8.57 -30.32
N LYS A 224 53.46 -7.33 -30.78
CA LYS A 224 53.80 -6.94 -32.14
C LYS A 224 55.30 -6.71 -32.22
N ILE A 225 55.95 -7.45 -33.11
CA ILE A 225 57.36 -7.24 -33.42
C ILE A 225 57.42 -6.11 -34.48
N PRO A 226 58.23 -5.05 -34.30
CA PRO A 226 58.40 -4.00 -35.32
C PRO A 226 59.31 -4.43 -36.48
N PRO A 227 59.09 -3.96 -37.73
CA PRO A 227 60.03 -4.14 -38.83
C PRO A 227 61.45 -3.69 -38.45
N GLY A 228 62.49 -4.43 -38.87
CA GLY A 228 63.89 -4.13 -38.54
C GLY A 228 64.41 -4.68 -37.20
N THR A 229 63.59 -5.41 -36.42
CA THR A 229 63.98 -5.96 -35.10
C THR A 229 64.68 -7.33 -35.17
N SER A 230 64.89 -7.91 -36.35
CA SER A 230 65.55 -9.22 -36.53
C SER A 230 67.04 -9.09 -36.88
N PRO A 231 67.91 -10.04 -36.48
CA PRO A 231 67.62 -11.29 -35.75
C PRO A 231 67.37 -11.10 -34.25
N ILE A 232 66.39 -11.82 -33.69
CA ILE A 232 66.09 -11.84 -32.24
C ILE A 232 66.66 -13.13 -31.64
N PRO A 233 67.59 -13.09 -30.68
CA PRO A 233 68.12 -14.30 -30.06
C PRO A 233 67.02 -15.19 -29.46
N PHE A 234 67.00 -16.47 -29.80
CA PHE A 234 66.04 -17.43 -29.27
C PHE A 234 66.51 -17.96 -27.89
N THR A 235 66.44 -17.07 -26.89
CA THR A 235 66.89 -17.33 -25.52
C THR A 235 65.81 -16.96 -24.51
N MET A 236 65.87 -17.53 -23.30
CA MET A 236 64.88 -17.26 -22.25
C MET A 236 64.77 -15.76 -21.91
N ASP A 237 65.91 -15.09 -21.74
CA ASP A 237 65.93 -13.67 -21.38
C ASP A 237 65.29 -12.79 -22.46
N GLU A 238 65.49 -13.15 -23.74
CA GLU A 238 64.92 -12.40 -24.86
C GLU A 238 63.42 -12.69 -25.06
N LEU A 239 62.98 -13.94 -24.86
CA LEU A 239 61.55 -14.30 -24.89
C LEU A 239 60.76 -13.65 -23.74
N LEU A 240 61.41 -13.37 -22.61
CA LEU A 240 60.85 -12.64 -21.48
C LEU A 240 61.07 -11.11 -21.57
N ALA A 241 61.72 -10.59 -22.62
CA ALA A 241 61.96 -9.16 -22.77
C ALA A 241 60.73 -8.38 -23.29
N TRP A 242 59.55 -8.63 -22.72
CA TRP A 242 58.25 -8.11 -23.21
C TRP A 242 58.17 -6.59 -23.25
N GLN A 243 58.92 -5.90 -22.38
CA GLN A 243 59.00 -4.43 -22.37
C GLN A 243 59.46 -3.85 -23.71
N LYS A 244 60.21 -4.61 -24.53
CA LYS A 244 60.70 -4.16 -25.83
C LYS A 244 59.58 -3.99 -26.85
N TYR A 245 58.51 -4.78 -26.74
CA TYR A 245 57.49 -4.89 -27.78
C TYR A 245 56.19 -4.17 -27.41
N GLU A 246 55.49 -3.66 -28.42
CA GLU A 246 54.15 -3.11 -28.25
C GLU A 246 53.13 -4.25 -28.15
N LEU A 247 52.13 -4.07 -27.30
CA LEU A 247 51.05 -5.04 -27.15
C LEU A 247 50.06 -4.88 -28.30
N SER A 248 49.77 -5.97 -29.01
CA SER A 248 48.66 -6.04 -29.97
C SER A 248 47.38 -6.29 -29.18
N VAL A 249 46.45 -5.34 -29.23
CA VAL A 249 45.23 -5.32 -28.40
C VAL A 249 44.00 -5.27 -29.28
N ALA A 250 42.85 -5.67 -28.72
CA ALA A 250 41.58 -5.60 -29.45
C ALA A 250 41.28 -4.14 -29.86
N PRO A 251 40.59 -3.92 -30.99
CA PRO A 251 40.37 -2.58 -31.50
C PRO A 251 39.55 -1.65 -30.58
N THR A 252 38.82 -2.19 -29.61
CA THR A 252 38.04 -1.48 -28.58
C THR A 252 38.79 -1.34 -27.24
N ALA A 253 39.98 -1.95 -27.09
CA ALA A 253 40.81 -1.86 -25.90
C ALA A 253 41.61 -0.54 -25.84
N LEU A 254 40.92 0.61 -25.82
CA LEU A 254 41.54 1.94 -25.93
C LEU A 254 41.65 2.64 -24.57
N PRO A 255 42.59 3.56 -24.33
CA PRO A 255 42.53 4.38 -23.12
C PRO A 255 41.36 5.38 -23.18
N ALA A 256 41.04 6.03 -22.06
CA ALA A 256 39.85 6.87 -21.93
C ALA A 256 39.89 8.14 -22.82
N ASP A 257 41.08 8.67 -23.06
CA ASP A 257 41.40 9.89 -23.81
C ASP A 257 41.59 9.65 -25.33
N GLU A 258 41.53 8.39 -25.79
CA GLU A 258 41.70 8.02 -27.20
C GLU A 258 40.50 7.18 -27.71
N PRO A 259 39.25 7.67 -27.62
CA PRO A 259 38.06 6.92 -28.04
C PRO A 259 38.00 6.73 -29.57
N ASP A 260 37.36 5.65 -30.00
CA ASP A 260 37.10 5.35 -31.42
C ASP A 260 35.59 5.16 -31.62
N TYR A 261 34.89 6.27 -31.84
CA TYR A 261 33.43 6.32 -31.89
C TYR A 261 32.84 5.49 -33.03
N GLY A 262 31.72 4.81 -32.75
CA GLY A 262 31.04 3.92 -33.70
C GLY A 262 31.62 2.50 -33.74
N LYS A 263 32.69 2.21 -32.99
CA LYS A 263 33.25 0.87 -32.92
C LYS A 263 32.50 -0.02 -31.93
N MET A 264 32.23 -1.26 -32.34
CA MET A 264 31.52 -2.26 -31.54
C MET A 264 32.47 -3.30 -30.95
N PRO A 265 32.09 -3.94 -29.82
CA PRO A 265 32.78 -5.13 -29.32
C PRO A 265 32.75 -6.25 -30.35
N ALA A 266 33.86 -6.98 -30.47
CA ALA A 266 33.99 -8.13 -31.35
C ALA A 266 34.87 -9.18 -30.68
N GLU A 267 34.67 -10.44 -31.05
CA GLU A 267 35.49 -11.53 -30.58
C GLU A 267 36.97 -11.27 -30.91
N PRO A 268 37.89 -11.33 -29.92
CA PRO A 268 39.28 -11.00 -30.13
C PRO A 268 39.96 -12.02 -31.05
N ARG A 269 40.66 -11.51 -32.05
CA ARG A 269 41.41 -12.33 -33.01
C ARG A 269 42.63 -12.96 -32.37
N TRP A 270 43.16 -14.02 -32.98
CA TRP A 270 44.35 -14.73 -32.49
C TRP A 270 45.57 -13.80 -32.29
N ASN A 271 45.66 -12.72 -33.07
CA ASN A 271 46.73 -11.72 -33.01
C ASN A 271 46.42 -10.55 -32.06
N GLU A 272 45.41 -10.68 -31.20
CA GLU A 272 45.00 -9.67 -30.22
C GLU A 272 45.06 -10.25 -28.81
N THR A 273 45.51 -9.42 -27.86
CA THR A 273 45.58 -9.75 -26.44
C THR A 273 44.18 -9.97 -25.87
N ALA A 274 43.99 -11.12 -25.23
CA ALA A 274 42.72 -11.55 -24.65
C ALA A 274 42.99 -12.34 -23.36
N LEU A 275 42.49 -11.84 -22.24
CA LEU A 275 42.69 -12.44 -20.92
C LEU A 275 41.32 -12.78 -20.32
N GLU A 276 41.04 -14.05 -20.07
CA GLU A 276 39.77 -14.44 -19.46
C GLU A 276 39.88 -14.34 -17.92
N VAL A 277 39.62 -13.13 -17.42
CA VAL A 277 39.72 -12.77 -16.00
C VAL A 277 38.66 -11.71 -15.69
N PRO A 278 37.52 -12.06 -15.08
CA PRO A 278 37.10 -13.38 -14.56
C PRO A 278 36.51 -14.34 -15.61
N TRP A 279 36.07 -15.52 -15.18
CA TRP A 279 35.45 -16.57 -16.00
C TRP A 279 34.41 -16.02 -16.96
N GLN A 280 34.55 -16.39 -18.23
CA GLN A 280 33.79 -15.92 -19.39
C GLN A 280 33.82 -14.41 -19.66
N LEU A 281 34.55 -13.59 -18.90
CA LEU A 281 34.76 -12.19 -19.20
C LEU A 281 36.17 -11.98 -19.74
N ILE A 282 36.27 -11.72 -21.05
CA ILE A 282 37.55 -11.49 -21.70
C ILE A 282 37.88 -10.01 -21.57
N VAL A 283 38.97 -9.73 -20.85
CA VAL A 283 39.51 -8.40 -20.65
C VAL A 283 40.79 -8.21 -21.46
N SER A 284 41.08 -6.96 -21.83
CA SER A 284 42.33 -6.59 -22.48
C SER A 284 42.80 -5.24 -21.96
N PRO A 285 44.10 -5.06 -21.68
CA PRO A 285 44.66 -3.74 -21.41
C PRO A 285 44.77 -2.94 -22.71
N ASN A 286 45.09 -1.65 -22.60
CA ASN A 286 45.28 -0.80 -23.78
C ASN A 286 46.72 -0.89 -24.34
N ARG A 287 46.94 -0.30 -25.52
CA ARG A 287 48.23 -0.30 -26.24
C ARG A 287 49.43 0.30 -25.47
N HIS A 288 49.19 1.16 -24.49
CA HIS A 288 50.24 1.75 -23.64
C HIS A 288 50.65 0.83 -22.49
N ALA A 289 50.01 -0.33 -22.35
CA ALA A 289 50.33 -1.30 -21.32
C ALA A 289 51.71 -1.92 -21.51
N GLY A 290 52.34 -2.24 -20.38
CA GLY A 290 53.57 -3.00 -20.31
C GLY A 290 53.52 -4.02 -19.19
N TRP A 291 54.39 -5.01 -19.25
CA TRP A 291 54.41 -6.13 -18.31
C TRP A 291 55.78 -6.24 -17.64
N ALA A 292 55.80 -6.15 -16.31
CA ALA A 292 57.02 -6.21 -15.50
C ALA A 292 57.13 -7.56 -14.79
N HIS A 293 58.27 -8.24 -14.94
CA HIS A 293 58.57 -9.52 -14.29
C HIS A 293 60.07 -9.72 -14.16
N ALA A 294 60.48 -10.70 -13.36
CA ALA A 294 61.86 -11.13 -13.29
C ALA A 294 62.17 -12.14 -14.40
N THR A 295 63.30 -11.95 -15.11
CA THR A 295 63.76 -12.90 -16.13
C THR A 295 64.49 -14.10 -15.53
N SER A 296 64.85 -14.05 -14.25
CA SER A 296 65.45 -15.15 -13.47
C SER A 296 64.68 -15.37 -12.15
N PRO A 297 64.73 -16.58 -11.56
CA PRO A 297 64.07 -16.84 -10.28
C PRO A 297 64.56 -15.90 -9.17
N VAL A 298 63.61 -15.31 -8.44
CA VAL A 298 63.90 -14.39 -7.33
C VAL A 298 63.80 -15.16 -6.02
N THR A 299 64.91 -15.25 -5.28
CA THR A 299 64.97 -15.96 -4.00
C THR A 299 65.27 -15.00 -2.86
N HIS A 300 64.39 -14.96 -1.87
CA HIS A 300 64.59 -14.23 -0.62
C HIS A 300 64.50 -15.20 0.56
N GLN A 301 65.51 -15.20 1.44
CA GLN A 301 65.53 -16.03 2.66
C GLN A 301 65.20 -17.52 2.38
N ASN A 302 65.84 -18.12 1.36
CA ASN A 302 65.61 -19.50 0.92
C ASN A 302 64.18 -19.82 0.43
N ARG A 303 63.36 -18.80 0.13
CA ARG A 303 62.07 -18.96 -0.51
C ARG A 303 62.12 -18.32 -1.89
N THR A 304 61.85 -19.11 -2.92
CA THR A 304 61.72 -18.60 -4.29
C THR A 304 60.29 -18.11 -4.49
N GLU A 305 60.16 -16.91 -5.02
CA GLU A 305 58.85 -16.35 -5.37
C GLU A 305 58.24 -17.13 -6.54
N LEU A 306 56.91 -17.26 -6.56
CA LEU A 306 56.19 -17.70 -7.75
C LEU A 306 56.44 -16.69 -8.88
N TRP A 307 56.80 -17.17 -10.07
CA TRP A 307 56.94 -16.33 -11.24
C TRP A 307 55.61 -15.65 -11.54
N HIS A 308 55.68 -14.35 -11.76
CA HIS A 308 54.52 -13.55 -12.06
C HIS A 308 54.92 -12.35 -12.91
N THR A 309 53.97 -11.87 -13.70
CA THR A 309 54.11 -10.67 -14.52
C THR A 309 53.02 -9.67 -14.18
N ARG A 310 53.40 -8.40 -14.05
CA ARG A 310 52.58 -7.35 -13.46
C ARG A 310 52.28 -6.26 -14.48
N LEU A 311 51.01 -5.87 -14.58
CA LEU A 311 50.57 -4.82 -15.48
C LEU A 311 51.08 -3.45 -15.01
N GLY A 312 51.75 -2.73 -15.90
CA GLY A 312 52.18 -1.34 -15.73
C GLY A 312 52.03 -0.57 -17.04
N VAL A 313 52.65 0.61 -17.10
CA VAL A 313 52.64 1.46 -18.31
C VAL A 313 53.99 1.36 -19.01
N ARG A 314 54.00 0.98 -20.29
CA ARG A 314 55.20 0.92 -21.12
C ARG A 314 55.60 2.33 -21.57
N LYS A 315 56.87 2.69 -21.37
CA LYS A 315 57.39 4.00 -21.82
C LYS A 315 58.88 3.96 -22.12
N LEU A 316 59.36 4.95 -22.85
CA LEU A 316 60.79 5.19 -23.03
C LEU A 316 61.39 5.86 -21.78
N ALA A 317 62.50 5.32 -21.29
CA ALA A 317 63.36 5.96 -20.32
C ALA A 317 64.68 6.35 -20.97
N PHE A 318 65.11 7.58 -20.72
CA PHE A 318 66.40 8.10 -21.17
C PHE A 318 67.42 7.95 -20.06
N SER A 319 68.50 7.23 -20.32
CA SER A 319 69.65 7.15 -19.41
C SER A 319 70.55 8.38 -19.58
N THR A 320 71.32 8.72 -18.54
CA THR A 320 72.35 9.76 -18.59
C THR A 320 73.47 9.29 -19.54
N GLY A 321 73.32 9.59 -20.83
CA GLY A 321 74.13 9.01 -21.91
C GLY A 321 73.42 8.86 -23.25
N GLY A 322 72.10 9.13 -23.33
CA GLY A 322 71.38 9.37 -24.58
C GLY A 322 70.75 8.16 -25.27
N LEU A 323 70.97 6.93 -24.78
CA LEU A 323 70.26 5.74 -25.28
C LEU A 323 68.92 5.60 -24.55
N ALA A 324 67.83 5.55 -25.35
CA ALA A 324 66.48 5.35 -24.87
C ALA A 324 66.17 3.86 -24.75
N ASN A 325 65.73 3.41 -23.58
CA ASN A 325 65.34 2.02 -23.32
C ASN A 325 63.86 1.97 -22.94
N TRP A 326 63.15 0.96 -23.45
CA TRP A 326 61.79 0.70 -23.01
C TRP A 326 61.78 0.13 -21.60
N ILE A 327 60.97 0.73 -20.72
CA ILE A 327 60.74 0.28 -19.36
C ILE A 327 59.24 0.14 -19.09
N VAL A 328 58.89 -0.61 -18.06
CA VAL A 328 57.53 -0.71 -17.55
C VAL A 328 57.47 0.01 -16.21
N ASN A 329 56.58 0.99 -16.10
CA ASN A 329 56.37 1.73 -14.86
C ASN A 329 55.10 1.24 -14.16
N GLU A 330 55.28 0.51 -13.07
CA GLU A 330 54.20 -0.02 -12.24
C GLU A 330 53.55 1.05 -11.34
N LYS A 331 54.07 2.28 -11.26
CA LYS A 331 53.50 3.37 -10.44
C LYS A 331 52.57 4.30 -11.20
N TRP A 332 52.63 4.29 -12.53
CA TRP A 332 51.78 5.15 -13.36
C TRP A 332 50.39 4.51 -13.51
N SER A 333 49.35 5.26 -13.13
CA SER A 333 47.96 4.77 -13.14
C SER A 333 47.17 5.19 -14.38
N THR A 334 47.50 6.32 -15.02
CA THR A 334 46.69 6.92 -16.11
C THR A 334 46.33 5.94 -17.22
N TYR A 335 47.32 5.18 -17.71
CA TYR A 335 47.12 4.18 -18.77
C TYR A 335 47.12 2.74 -18.25
N ARG A 336 47.13 2.53 -16.93
CA ARG A 336 47.05 1.20 -16.32
C ARG A 336 45.59 0.84 -16.11
N THR A 337 44.94 0.49 -17.21
CA THR A 337 43.51 0.22 -17.28
C THR A 337 43.21 -1.05 -18.07
N LEU A 338 42.04 -1.62 -17.84
CA LEU A 338 41.49 -2.77 -18.58
C LEU A 338 40.14 -2.41 -19.18
N ARG A 339 39.74 -3.11 -20.24
CA ARG A 339 38.35 -3.13 -20.72
C ARG A 339 37.88 -4.58 -20.83
N ALA A 340 36.60 -4.83 -20.55
CA ALA A 340 35.96 -6.07 -20.93
C ALA A 340 35.61 -5.97 -22.40
N ILE A 341 36.33 -6.70 -23.24
CA ILE A 341 36.24 -6.57 -24.70
C ILE A 341 35.28 -7.59 -25.31
N TRP A 342 35.02 -8.71 -24.63
CA TRP A 342 34.16 -9.77 -25.13
C TRP A 342 33.66 -10.70 -24.00
N THR A 343 32.56 -11.38 -24.26
CA THR A 343 32.07 -12.54 -23.48
C THR A 343 31.57 -13.59 -24.47
N PRO A 344 31.79 -14.89 -24.26
CA PRO A 344 31.24 -15.92 -25.13
C PRO A 344 29.72 -15.78 -25.32
N GLY A 345 29.25 -15.92 -26.56
CA GLY A 345 27.83 -15.76 -26.89
C GLY A 345 27.32 -14.31 -26.86
N PHE A 346 28.20 -13.30 -26.83
CA PHE A 346 27.79 -11.89 -26.86
C PHE A 346 27.02 -11.56 -28.14
N ASP A 347 25.77 -11.12 -27.96
CA ASP A 347 24.96 -10.47 -28.97
C ASP A 347 24.55 -9.11 -28.41
N ARG A 348 24.89 -8.03 -29.13
CA ARG A 348 24.59 -6.65 -28.71
C ARG A 348 23.09 -6.40 -28.58
N GLU A 349 22.27 -7.05 -29.41
CA GLU A 349 20.83 -6.78 -29.50
C GLU A 349 19.99 -7.66 -28.58
N VAL A 350 20.61 -8.65 -27.91
CA VAL A 350 19.91 -9.61 -27.05
C VAL A 350 20.47 -9.53 -25.64
N THR A 351 19.75 -8.84 -24.76
CA THR A 351 20.12 -8.79 -23.34
C THR A 351 19.88 -10.16 -22.68
N PRO A 352 20.89 -10.77 -22.04
CA PRO A 352 20.70 -12.00 -21.26
C PRO A 352 19.77 -11.78 -20.07
N ASP A 353 19.04 -12.81 -19.65
CA ASP A 353 18.19 -12.74 -18.46
C ASP A 353 19.04 -12.45 -17.21
N ALA A 354 18.64 -11.44 -16.44
CA ALA A 354 19.29 -11.09 -15.19
C ALA A 354 19.11 -12.16 -14.09
N ASN A 355 18.10 -13.02 -14.24
CA ASN A 355 17.81 -14.13 -13.34
C ASN A 355 18.50 -15.44 -13.76
N ASP A 356 19.23 -15.46 -14.88
CA ASP A 356 19.99 -16.64 -15.29
C ASP A 356 21.24 -16.83 -14.43
N MET A 357 21.17 -17.84 -13.58
CA MET A 357 22.24 -18.26 -12.68
C MET A 357 23.02 -19.45 -13.23
N SER A 358 22.88 -19.79 -14.51
CA SER A 358 23.58 -20.93 -15.10
C SER A 358 25.08 -20.70 -15.21
N PRO A 359 25.92 -21.73 -15.01
CA PRO A 359 25.59 -23.09 -14.55
C PRO A 359 25.29 -23.21 -13.04
N PHE A 360 25.63 -22.20 -12.24
CA PHE A 360 25.34 -22.08 -10.82
C PHE A 360 25.57 -20.62 -10.36
N ARG A 361 25.00 -20.22 -9.21
CA ARG A 361 25.23 -18.89 -8.60
C ARG A 361 26.72 -18.62 -8.43
N MET A 362 27.20 -17.51 -8.95
CA MET A 362 28.62 -17.09 -8.88
C MET A 362 28.74 -15.56 -8.82
N SER A 363 29.96 -15.03 -8.85
CA SER A 363 30.24 -13.61 -8.65
C SER A 363 29.60 -12.69 -9.71
N LEU A 364 29.65 -13.09 -10.99
CA LEU A 364 29.03 -12.39 -12.12
C LEU A 364 28.07 -13.33 -12.88
N THR A 365 26.88 -12.84 -13.23
CA THR A 365 25.92 -13.54 -14.12
C THR A 365 26.29 -13.33 -15.60
N ASN A 366 25.60 -14.04 -16.49
CA ASN A 366 25.70 -13.80 -17.94
C ASN A 366 25.30 -12.36 -18.30
N ASN A 367 24.23 -11.85 -17.68
CA ASN A 367 23.80 -10.46 -17.83
C ASN A 367 24.88 -9.47 -17.37
N ASP A 368 25.53 -9.69 -16.22
CA ASP A 368 26.59 -8.80 -15.74
C ASP A 368 27.77 -8.73 -16.74
N ARG A 369 28.23 -9.88 -17.23
CA ARG A 369 29.33 -9.95 -18.20
C ARG A 369 28.99 -9.20 -19.49
N TRP A 370 27.78 -9.41 -20.00
CA TRP A 370 27.28 -8.70 -21.16
C TRP A 370 27.25 -7.19 -20.95
N GLN A 371 26.70 -6.72 -19.82
CA GLN A 371 26.67 -5.30 -19.48
C GLN A 371 28.08 -4.71 -19.37
N LEU A 372 29.02 -5.40 -18.73
CA LEU A 372 30.41 -4.95 -18.58
C LEU A 372 31.12 -4.81 -19.92
N VAL A 373 30.87 -5.71 -20.88
CA VAL A 373 31.41 -5.57 -22.25
C VAL A 373 30.90 -4.29 -22.90
N ARG A 374 29.59 -3.99 -22.77
CA ARG A 374 29.01 -2.77 -23.33
C ARG A 374 29.53 -1.50 -22.64
N LEU A 375 29.48 -1.49 -21.32
CA LEU A 375 29.91 -0.36 -20.47
C LEU A 375 31.38 0.01 -20.63
N THR A 376 32.22 -0.95 -21.05
CA THR A 376 33.66 -0.73 -21.20
C THR A 376 34.14 -0.73 -22.65
N SER A 377 33.43 -1.28 -23.63
CA SER A 377 33.99 -1.44 -24.99
C SER A 377 33.03 -1.13 -26.13
N ASP A 378 31.76 -0.77 -25.86
CA ASP A 378 30.79 -0.39 -26.90
C ASP A 378 30.82 1.13 -27.16
N TYR A 379 31.63 1.55 -28.12
CA TYR A 379 31.73 2.94 -28.58
C TYR A 379 30.63 3.33 -29.57
N ASN A 380 29.69 2.41 -29.85
CA ASN A 380 28.54 2.67 -30.70
C ASN A 380 27.29 3.06 -29.89
N MET A 381 27.36 3.09 -28.57
CA MET A 381 26.27 3.60 -27.72
C MET A 381 26.10 5.11 -27.90
N VAL A 382 24.84 5.56 -27.92
CA VAL A 382 24.50 6.98 -28.08
C VAL A 382 23.76 7.50 -26.85
N THR A 383 24.05 8.74 -26.46
CA THR A 383 23.35 9.34 -25.32
C THR A 383 21.92 9.70 -25.73
N ALA A 384 20.93 9.23 -24.97
CA ALA A 384 19.51 9.40 -25.30
C ALA A 384 19.16 10.87 -25.59
N GLY A 385 18.40 11.11 -26.66
CA GLY A 385 18.03 12.46 -27.11
C GLY A 385 19.16 13.26 -27.79
N THR A 386 20.36 12.69 -27.93
CA THR A 386 21.49 13.28 -28.64
C THR A 386 21.99 12.33 -29.74
N LEU A 387 22.59 12.88 -30.80
CA LEU A 387 23.34 12.09 -31.79
C LEU A 387 24.82 11.90 -31.37
N GLN A 388 25.13 12.09 -30.09
CA GLN A 388 26.49 12.04 -29.58
C GLN A 388 26.80 10.63 -29.04
N TYR A 389 27.90 10.05 -29.55
CA TYR A 389 28.43 8.80 -29.04
C TYR A 389 28.88 8.95 -27.58
N TYR A 390 28.51 7.97 -26.77
CA TYR A 390 29.03 7.80 -25.43
C TYR A 390 30.49 7.35 -25.49
N ASN A 391 31.32 7.81 -24.55
CA ASN A 391 32.70 7.33 -24.38
C ASN A 391 32.75 6.39 -23.17
N PRO A 392 32.75 5.06 -23.38
CA PRO A 392 32.94 4.08 -22.30
C PRO A 392 34.18 4.37 -21.46
N ALA A 393 34.01 4.49 -20.15
CA ALA A 393 35.15 4.57 -19.23
C ALA A 393 35.80 3.17 -19.08
N PRO A 394 37.14 3.06 -19.11
CA PRO A 394 37.81 1.79 -18.84
C PRO A 394 37.77 1.46 -17.34
N VAL A 395 38.11 0.21 -17.01
CA VAL A 395 38.27 -0.25 -15.63
C VAL A 395 39.65 0.14 -15.13
N GLU A 396 39.70 0.82 -13.98
CA GLU A 396 40.95 1.18 -13.32
C GLU A 396 41.59 -0.04 -12.66
N VAL A 397 42.92 -0.12 -12.76
CA VAL A 397 43.69 -1.21 -12.17
C VAL A 397 44.58 -0.67 -11.06
N GLU A 398 44.33 -1.13 -9.84
CA GLU A 398 45.27 -0.94 -8.73
C GLU A 398 46.39 -1.99 -8.80
N ARG A 399 46.01 -3.25 -9.01
CA ARG A 399 46.93 -4.38 -9.18
C ARG A 399 46.36 -5.38 -10.16
N PHE A 400 47.18 -5.81 -11.12
CA PHE A 400 46.86 -6.92 -12.00
C PHE A 400 48.12 -7.71 -12.30
N MET A 401 48.12 -9.00 -11.97
CA MET A 401 49.26 -9.89 -12.18
C MET A 401 48.79 -11.19 -12.81
N LEU A 402 49.60 -11.78 -13.68
CA LEU A 402 49.36 -13.09 -14.27
C LEU A 402 50.46 -14.05 -13.80
N SER A 403 50.11 -15.32 -13.60
CA SER A 403 51.03 -16.37 -13.18
C SER A 403 50.59 -17.73 -13.72
N SER A 404 51.45 -18.74 -13.58
CA SER A 404 51.10 -20.13 -13.90
C SER A 404 50.02 -20.72 -12.98
N LEU A 405 49.79 -20.13 -11.81
CA LEU A 405 48.71 -20.50 -10.87
C LEU A 405 47.49 -19.57 -10.96
N GLY A 406 47.46 -18.73 -12.00
CA GLY A 406 46.36 -17.83 -12.33
C GLY A 406 46.53 -16.39 -11.85
N ALA A 407 45.52 -15.56 -12.14
CA ALA A 407 45.63 -14.12 -12.05
C ALA A 407 45.40 -13.59 -10.63
N TRP A 408 45.95 -12.40 -10.39
CA TRP A 408 45.65 -11.53 -9.26
C TRP A 408 45.03 -10.25 -9.79
N MET A 409 43.91 -9.85 -9.22
CA MET A 409 43.11 -8.73 -9.70
C MET A 409 42.70 -7.85 -8.51
N ASN A 410 42.88 -6.55 -8.64
CA ASN A 410 42.23 -5.53 -7.83
C ASN A 410 41.88 -4.37 -8.76
N THR A 411 40.62 -4.33 -9.16
CA THR A 411 40.11 -3.44 -10.19
C THR A 411 38.80 -2.78 -9.77
N ARG A 412 38.54 -1.61 -10.35
CA ARG A 412 37.30 -0.87 -10.14
C ARG A 412 36.90 -0.11 -11.40
N GLY A 413 35.65 -0.26 -11.82
CA GLY A 413 35.02 0.52 -12.88
C GLY A 413 33.78 1.22 -12.36
N ALA A 414 33.48 2.40 -12.92
CA ALA A 414 32.30 3.19 -12.57
C ALA A 414 31.72 3.88 -13.82
N TRP A 415 30.40 3.77 -13.99
CA TRP A 415 29.66 4.28 -15.15
C TRP A 415 28.33 4.93 -14.73
N PRO A 416 28.34 5.96 -13.83
CA PRO A 416 27.12 6.57 -13.33
C PRO A 416 26.28 7.27 -14.42
N ASN A 417 26.91 7.60 -15.56
CA ASN A 417 26.33 8.33 -16.67
C ASN A 417 26.15 7.46 -17.92
N ALA A 418 26.09 6.12 -17.76
CA ALA A 418 25.78 5.24 -18.88
C ALA A 418 24.42 5.62 -19.51
N PRO A 419 24.28 5.56 -20.85
CA PRO A 419 23.04 5.98 -21.51
C PRO A 419 21.84 5.14 -21.05
N ALA A 420 20.75 5.81 -20.65
CA ALA A 420 19.57 5.14 -20.09
C ALA A 420 18.88 4.17 -21.07
N GLY A 421 18.94 4.44 -22.38
CA GLY A 421 18.24 3.68 -23.42
C GLY A 421 18.92 2.38 -23.88
N GLU A 422 19.99 1.93 -23.22
CA GLU A 422 20.81 0.80 -23.69
C GLU A 422 20.59 -0.50 -22.88
N ASP A 423 19.54 -0.60 -22.05
CA ASP A 423 19.28 -1.72 -21.11
C ASP A 423 20.50 -2.01 -20.21
N LEU A 424 21.11 -0.93 -19.70
CA LEU A 424 22.25 -0.96 -18.78
C LEU A 424 21.86 -0.35 -17.44
N ASP A 425 22.05 -1.08 -16.35
CA ASP A 425 21.86 -0.59 -14.98
C ASP A 425 23.10 -0.70 -14.10
N ILE A 426 24.16 -1.41 -14.53
CA ILE A 426 25.41 -1.44 -13.76
C ILE A 426 26.10 -0.07 -13.79
N ILE A 427 26.28 0.52 -12.61
CA ILE A 427 26.99 1.80 -12.43
C ILE A 427 28.33 1.65 -11.74
N GLU A 428 28.63 0.50 -11.14
CA GLU A 428 29.92 0.21 -10.52
C GLU A 428 30.22 -1.29 -10.48
N TRP A 429 31.46 -1.65 -10.77
CA TRP A 429 32.02 -2.99 -10.59
C TRP A 429 33.36 -2.93 -9.87
N ARG A 430 33.54 -3.76 -8.86
CA ARG A 430 34.82 -3.97 -8.16
C ARG A 430 35.12 -5.45 -8.07
N HIS A 431 36.36 -5.85 -8.39
CA HIS A 431 36.77 -7.26 -8.37
C HIS A 431 38.13 -7.42 -7.70
N LEU A 432 38.17 -8.23 -6.65
CA LEU A 432 39.38 -8.68 -5.98
C LEU A 432 39.52 -10.19 -6.13
N ALA A 433 40.61 -10.64 -6.71
CA ALA A 433 40.95 -12.05 -6.88
C ALA A 433 42.44 -12.30 -6.64
N THR A 434 42.78 -13.50 -6.17
CA THR A 434 44.18 -13.93 -5.97
C THR A 434 44.36 -15.36 -6.45
N MET A 435 45.38 -15.63 -7.25
CA MET A 435 45.65 -16.98 -7.78
C MET A 435 44.39 -17.60 -8.39
N ALA A 436 43.78 -16.90 -9.34
CA ALA A 436 42.55 -17.28 -10.03
C ALA A 436 41.25 -17.24 -9.21
N ARG A 437 41.29 -17.07 -7.89
CA ARG A 437 40.12 -17.23 -7.02
C ARG A 437 39.58 -15.90 -6.51
N ASP A 438 38.26 -15.74 -6.58
CA ASP A 438 37.55 -14.53 -6.15
C ASP A 438 37.54 -14.40 -4.62
N HIS A 439 37.77 -13.17 -4.13
CA HIS A 439 37.69 -12.81 -2.71
C HIS A 439 36.56 -11.83 -2.43
N TYR A 440 36.43 -10.81 -3.26
CA TYR A 440 35.42 -9.78 -3.09
C TYR A 440 35.03 -9.23 -4.45
N VAL A 441 33.77 -9.41 -4.82
CA VAL A 441 33.18 -8.89 -6.04
C VAL A 441 31.95 -8.08 -5.66
N ARG A 442 31.88 -6.83 -6.12
CA ARG A 442 30.73 -5.95 -5.90
C ARG A 442 30.23 -5.43 -7.24
N VAL A 443 28.93 -5.59 -7.46
CA VAL A 443 28.19 -5.03 -8.60
C VAL A 443 27.07 -4.14 -8.07
N VAL A 444 26.90 -2.96 -8.66
CA VAL A 444 25.89 -1.98 -8.25
C VAL A 444 24.97 -1.67 -9.41
N TYR A 445 23.69 -1.96 -9.23
CA TYR A 445 22.63 -1.75 -10.22
C TYR A 445 21.82 -0.49 -9.86
N LYS A 446 21.57 0.38 -10.84
CA LYS A 446 20.76 1.61 -10.72
C LYS A 446 19.27 1.28 -10.82
N GLY A 447 18.46 1.93 -10.00
CA GLY A 447 17.01 1.79 -10.05
C GLY A 447 16.28 2.81 -9.19
N TYR A 448 15.01 2.51 -8.92
CA TYR A 448 14.08 3.40 -8.21
C TYR A 448 13.21 2.60 -7.25
N LEU A 449 12.80 3.25 -6.16
CA LEU A 449 11.85 2.70 -5.21
C LEU A 449 10.41 3.05 -5.61
N PHE A 450 9.63 2.05 -5.99
CA PHE A 450 8.23 2.18 -6.36
C PHE A 450 7.32 2.08 -5.12
N PRO A 451 6.26 2.92 -4.99
CA PRO A 451 5.77 3.87 -5.99
C PRO A 451 6.29 5.30 -5.83
N THR A 452 7.07 5.60 -4.79
CA THR A 452 7.46 6.98 -4.44
C THR A 452 8.44 7.58 -5.45
N GLY A 453 9.25 6.76 -6.11
CA GLY A 453 10.17 7.14 -7.17
C GLY A 453 11.54 7.63 -6.69
N HIS A 454 11.92 7.35 -5.44
CA HIS A 454 13.26 7.71 -4.93
C HIS A 454 14.33 6.90 -5.67
N ALA A 455 15.39 7.57 -6.14
CA ALA A 455 16.53 6.88 -6.73
C ALA A 455 17.24 5.99 -5.69
N ALA A 456 17.53 4.75 -6.07
CA ALA A 456 18.17 3.75 -5.23
C ALA A 456 19.10 2.86 -6.05
N THR A 457 19.91 2.06 -5.37
CA THR A 457 20.76 1.06 -6.02
C THR A 457 20.62 -0.28 -5.33
N LEU A 458 20.49 -1.35 -6.11
CA LEU A 458 20.69 -2.71 -5.64
C LEU A 458 22.18 -3.02 -5.65
N VAL A 459 22.72 -3.47 -4.53
CA VAL A 459 24.12 -3.84 -4.39
C VAL A 459 24.22 -5.34 -4.22
N LYS A 460 24.91 -6.00 -5.14
CA LYS A 460 25.30 -7.41 -5.03
C LYS A 460 26.75 -7.49 -4.57
N VAL A 461 27.00 -8.21 -3.48
CA VAL A 461 28.35 -8.50 -2.99
C VAL A 461 28.54 -10.01 -2.93
N THR A 462 29.58 -10.51 -3.59
CA THR A 462 30.07 -11.88 -3.45
C THR A 462 31.41 -11.84 -2.73
N GLU A 463 31.49 -12.40 -1.53
CA GLU A 463 32.65 -12.31 -0.64
C GLU A 463 33.07 -13.70 -0.17
N ARG A 464 34.38 -13.94 -0.11
CA ARG A 464 34.93 -15.15 0.46
C ARG A 464 34.94 -15.06 1.98
N LYS A 465 34.19 -15.94 2.64
CA LYS A 465 34.13 -16.04 4.09
C LYS A 465 34.67 -17.38 4.57
N ILE A 466 35.43 -17.33 5.66
CA ILE A 466 35.89 -18.52 6.38
C ILE A 466 34.81 -18.84 7.41
N GLN A 467 34.19 -20.01 7.28
CA GLN A 467 33.12 -20.48 8.16
C GLN A 467 33.23 -21.98 8.37
N ALA A 468 32.60 -22.50 9.43
CA ALA A 468 32.56 -23.94 9.68
C ALA A 468 31.84 -24.67 8.54
N VAL A 469 32.39 -25.79 8.11
CA VAL A 469 31.71 -26.70 7.17
C VAL A 469 30.44 -27.22 7.84
N PRO A 470 29.26 -27.10 7.20
CA PRO A 470 28.01 -27.55 7.78
C PRO A 470 27.99 -29.06 7.99
N PHE A 471 27.20 -29.54 8.95
CA PHE A 471 27.01 -30.98 9.15
C PHE A 471 26.21 -31.56 7.98
N PRO A 472 26.60 -32.73 7.44
CA PRO A 472 25.81 -33.38 6.39
C PRO A 472 24.42 -33.78 6.93
N PRO A 473 23.35 -33.68 6.11
CA PRO A 473 21.98 -34.03 6.52
C PRO A 473 21.78 -35.53 6.80
N VAL A 474 22.75 -36.38 6.44
CA VAL A 474 22.79 -37.80 6.78
C VAL A 474 24.11 -38.06 7.51
N ILE A 475 24.05 -38.67 8.69
CA ILE A 475 25.24 -39.14 9.43
C ILE A 475 25.84 -40.31 8.63
N ALA A 476 26.63 -40.01 7.60
CA ALA A 476 27.34 -40.99 6.81
C ALA A 476 28.86 -40.71 6.88
N HIS A 477 29.51 -41.59 7.64
CA HIS A 477 30.95 -41.90 7.63
C HIS A 477 31.96 -40.94 8.28
N ILE A 478 33.05 -41.59 8.69
CA ILE A 478 34.07 -41.24 9.69
C ILE A 478 35.07 -40.14 9.22
N ASP A 479 34.88 -39.57 8.03
CA ASP A 479 35.76 -38.54 7.43
C ASP A 479 35.04 -37.19 7.21
N SER A 480 34.16 -36.81 8.14
CA SER A 480 33.42 -35.55 8.09
C SER A 480 34.33 -34.35 8.36
N LEU A 481 34.45 -33.43 7.38
CA LEU A 481 35.03 -32.10 7.59
C LEU A 481 34.11 -31.15 8.37
N ALA A 482 32.93 -31.60 8.81
CA ALA A 482 31.98 -30.77 9.54
C ALA A 482 32.61 -30.12 10.78
N GLY A 483 32.27 -28.86 11.02
CA GLY A 483 32.86 -28.04 12.08
C GLY A 483 34.27 -27.51 11.77
N GLN A 484 34.99 -28.04 10.77
CA GLN A 484 36.29 -27.50 10.35
C GLN A 484 36.09 -26.20 9.55
N PRO A 485 37.01 -25.23 9.64
CA PRO A 485 36.92 -24.00 8.85
C PRO A 485 37.16 -24.27 7.36
N ALA A 486 36.26 -23.79 6.50
CA ALA A 486 36.42 -23.76 5.06
C ALA A 486 36.08 -22.37 4.50
N ALA A 487 36.65 -22.04 3.33
CA ALA A 487 36.44 -20.75 2.67
C ALA A 487 35.41 -20.89 1.55
N TYR A 488 34.23 -20.31 1.74
CA TYR A 488 33.12 -20.32 0.77
C TYR A 488 32.89 -18.92 0.19
N LEU A 489 32.37 -18.84 -1.03
CA LEU A 489 31.81 -17.60 -1.54
C LEU A 489 30.39 -17.43 -1.01
N ARG A 490 30.16 -16.34 -0.29
CA ARG A 490 28.83 -15.88 0.16
C ARG A 490 28.38 -14.73 -0.70
N GLN A 491 27.13 -14.75 -1.14
CA GLN A 491 26.53 -13.68 -1.94
C GLN A 491 25.37 -13.05 -1.19
N ARG A 492 25.35 -11.73 -1.11
CA ARG A 492 24.26 -10.97 -0.49
C ARG A 492 23.83 -9.79 -1.33
N PHE A 493 22.57 -9.41 -1.16
CA PHE A 493 21.94 -8.28 -1.82
C PHE A 493 21.43 -7.29 -0.79
N PHE A 494 21.57 -6.00 -1.04
CA PHE A 494 20.95 -4.95 -0.23
C PHE A 494 20.71 -3.70 -1.05
N ILE A 495 19.75 -2.89 -0.64
CA ILE A 495 19.43 -1.63 -1.31
C ILE A 495 20.06 -0.46 -0.57
N VAL A 496 20.62 0.47 -1.33
CA VAL A 496 21.09 1.77 -0.84
C VAL A 496 20.24 2.87 -1.46
N VAL A 497 19.58 3.67 -0.62
CA VAL A 497 18.81 4.85 -1.05
C VAL A 497 19.79 5.96 -1.45
N ARG A 498 19.73 6.41 -2.71
CA ARG A 498 20.63 7.43 -3.27
C ARG A 498 20.02 8.82 -3.26
N GLN A 499 18.69 8.89 -3.29
CA GLN A 499 17.91 10.12 -3.09
C GLN A 499 17.09 9.96 -1.82
N PRO A 500 17.58 10.39 -0.64
CA PRO A 500 16.84 10.25 0.61
C PRO A 500 15.58 11.11 0.69
N VAL A 501 15.54 12.23 -0.02
CA VAL A 501 14.41 13.17 -0.05
C VAL A 501 13.95 13.35 -1.49
N LYS A 502 12.66 13.16 -1.75
CA LYS A 502 12.03 13.46 -3.03
C LYS A 502 10.89 14.46 -2.83
N THR A 503 10.81 15.44 -3.71
CA THR A 503 9.78 16.50 -3.71
C THR A 503 8.72 16.22 -4.76
N TYR A 504 7.49 16.68 -4.50
CA TYR A 504 6.35 16.53 -5.40
C TYR A 504 5.66 17.90 -5.64
N PRO A 505 5.06 18.13 -6.82
CA PRO A 505 5.08 17.25 -7.99
C PRO A 505 6.51 17.02 -8.51
N ALA A 506 6.85 15.76 -8.79
CA ALA A 506 8.23 15.38 -9.08
C ALA A 506 8.66 15.75 -10.50
N HIS A 507 7.69 15.94 -11.40
CA HIS A 507 7.89 16.39 -12.77
C HIS A 507 6.58 16.99 -13.31
N SER A 508 6.66 17.82 -14.35
CA SER A 508 5.48 18.46 -14.99
C SER A 508 4.50 17.46 -15.62
N SER A 509 4.97 16.25 -15.97
CA SER A 509 4.15 15.15 -16.50
C SER A 509 3.45 14.33 -15.42
N GLN A 510 3.65 14.64 -14.14
CA GLN A 510 2.86 14.03 -13.07
C GLN A 510 1.38 14.42 -13.28
N PRO A 511 0.46 13.46 -13.41
CA PRO A 511 -0.95 13.75 -13.68
C PRO A 511 -1.52 14.76 -12.72
N ASN A 512 -2.34 15.68 -13.24
CA ASN A 512 -3.06 16.67 -12.45
C ASN A 512 -2.14 17.53 -11.55
N GLN A 513 -0.91 17.81 -12.00
CA GLN A 513 0.09 18.57 -11.24
C GLN A 513 0.39 17.97 -9.86
N GLY A 514 0.20 16.66 -9.69
CA GLY A 514 0.45 15.96 -8.43
C GLY A 514 -0.67 16.06 -7.38
N ARG A 515 -1.84 16.65 -7.70
CA ARG A 515 -2.97 16.77 -6.74
C ARG A 515 -3.47 15.45 -6.14
N GLN A 516 -3.14 14.32 -6.76
CA GLN A 516 -3.47 12.98 -6.26
C GLN A 516 -2.51 12.44 -5.21
N TRP A 517 -1.55 13.24 -4.75
CA TRP A 517 -0.58 12.92 -3.72
C TRP A 517 -0.58 14.03 -2.66
N PRO A 518 -0.75 13.71 -1.36
CA PRO A 518 -0.95 14.74 -0.34
C PRO A 518 0.36 15.39 0.13
N PHE A 519 1.51 14.78 -0.18
CA PHE A 519 2.80 15.21 0.35
C PHE A 519 3.63 15.99 -0.67
N ASN A 520 4.13 17.15 -0.27
CA ASN A 520 5.08 17.95 -1.04
C ASN A 520 6.51 17.38 -0.97
N SER A 521 6.84 16.64 0.08
CA SER A 521 8.10 15.91 0.14
C SER A 521 7.97 14.63 0.94
N VAL A 522 8.78 13.63 0.59
CA VAL A 522 8.93 12.39 1.35
C VAL A 522 10.42 12.18 1.58
N ARG A 523 10.79 11.86 2.82
CA ARG A 523 12.14 11.47 3.22
C ARG A 523 12.14 10.01 3.64
N ILE A 524 12.95 9.17 3.00
CA ILE A 524 13.27 7.84 3.50
C ILE A 524 14.43 7.96 4.49
N THR A 525 14.23 7.56 5.75
CA THR A 525 15.29 7.62 6.77
C THR A 525 16.14 6.35 6.80
N THR A 526 15.60 5.24 6.31
CA THR A 526 16.28 3.97 6.15
C THR A 526 17.13 3.97 4.87
N LEU A 527 18.40 4.34 4.99
CA LEU A 527 19.27 4.54 3.81
C LEU A 527 19.88 3.25 3.25
N VAL A 528 19.96 2.20 4.07
CA VAL A 528 20.52 0.90 3.67
C VAL A 528 19.66 -0.20 4.29
N THR A 529 19.23 -1.16 3.48
CA THR A 529 18.50 -2.34 3.98
C THR A 529 19.48 -3.36 4.59
N PRO A 530 19.01 -4.28 5.44
CA PRO A 530 19.73 -5.52 5.72
C PRO A 530 19.98 -6.33 4.44
N SER A 531 20.74 -7.43 4.57
CA SER A 531 20.82 -8.45 3.51
C SER A 531 19.42 -8.97 3.20
N LEU A 532 19.06 -8.95 1.92
CA LEU A 532 17.75 -9.32 1.42
C LEU A 532 17.67 -10.82 1.12
N ASP A 533 16.44 -11.34 1.14
CA ASP A 533 16.09 -12.61 0.51
C ASP A 533 16.40 -12.55 -1.02
N ASP A 534 16.45 -13.70 -1.69
CA ASP A 534 16.91 -13.81 -3.08
C ASP A 534 16.07 -12.95 -4.06
N PRO A 535 16.64 -11.89 -4.66
CA PRO A 535 15.88 -11.01 -5.54
C PRO A 535 15.54 -11.65 -6.91
N THR A 536 16.12 -12.81 -7.24
CA THR A 536 15.81 -13.54 -8.49
C THR A 536 14.54 -14.39 -8.40
N MET A 537 13.91 -14.49 -7.22
CA MET A 537 12.65 -15.21 -7.06
C MET A 537 11.50 -14.52 -7.80
N THR A 538 10.64 -15.31 -8.44
CA THR A 538 9.51 -14.82 -9.25
C THR A 538 8.16 -15.20 -8.65
N GLY A 539 7.12 -14.43 -8.98
CA GLY A 539 5.73 -14.63 -8.55
C GLY A 539 5.21 -13.47 -7.70
N GLU A 540 3.88 -13.32 -7.58
CA GLU A 540 3.25 -12.12 -7.00
C GLU A 540 3.68 -11.78 -5.55
N ALA A 541 4.16 -12.79 -4.81
CA ALA A 541 4.71 -12.59 -3.48
C ALA A 541 6.13 -11.99 -3.47
N TYR A 542 6.90 -12.13 -4.53
CA TYR A 542 8.33 -11.78 -4.60
C TYR A 542 8.59 -10.63 -5.56
N ASP A 543 7.99 -10.66 -6.75
CA ASP A 543 8.36 -9.75 -7.83
C ASP A 543 7.19 -8.99 -8.46
N LEU A 544 7.54 -8.04 -9.32
CA LEU A 544 6.60 -7.28 -10.13
C LEU A 544 6.62 -7.85 -11.55
N ALA A 545 5.52 -8.48 -11.95
CA ALA A 545 5.30 -8.96 -13.31
C ALA A 545 6.41 -9.88 -13.86
N GLY A 546 6.97 -10.76 -13.02
CA GLY A 546 7.90 -11.81 -13.47
C GLY A 546 9.33 -11.32 -13.80
N GLN A 547 9.72 -10.13 -13.34
CA GLN A 547 11.02 -9.54 -13.66
C GLN A 547 12.17 -9.99 -12.75
N GLY A 548 11.89 -10.68 -11.63
CA GLY A 548 12.90 -11.07 -10.64
C GLY A 548 13.79 -9.90 -10.23
N GLN A 549 15.11 -10.03 -10.39
CA GLN A 549 16.09 -9.04 -9.91
C GLN A 549 15.86 -7.63 -10.48
N LYS A 550 15.29 -7.53 -11.69
CA LYS A 550 15.01 -6.22 -12.32
C LYS A 550 13.82 -5.50 -11.68
N ALA A 551 12.84 -6.19 -11.09
CA ALA A 551 11.77 -5.54 -10.35
C ALA A 551 11.14 -6.43 -9.27
N PHE A 552 11.45 -6.16 -7.99
CA PHE A 552 11.03 -7.01 -6.88
C PHE A 552 10.68 -6.25 -5.60
N TRP A 553 9.91 -6.90 -4.73
CA TRP A 553 9.66 -6.44 -3.37
C TRP A 553 10.82 -6.87 -2.47
N PRO A 554 11.58 -5.93 -1.87
CA PRO A 554 12.65 -6.28 -0.94
C PRO A 554 12.06 -7.03 0.25
N ARG A 555 12.58 -8.22 0.53
CA ARG A 555 12.15 -9.06 1.64
C ARG A 555 13.32 -9.39 2.55
N VAL A 556 13.01 -9.56 3.83
CA VAL A 556 13.93 -9.99 4.87
C VAL A 556 13.20 -11.04 5.70
N ASN A 557 13.77 -12.24 5.77
CA ASN A 557 13.23 -13.38 6.52
C ASN A 557 11.81 -13.74 6.07
N GLY A 558 11.59 -13.76 4.74
CA GLY A 558 10.30 -14.09 4.15
C GLY A 558 9.23 -13.03 4.36
N ARG A 559 9.56 -11.77 4.71
CA ARG A 559 8.59 -10.68 4.90
C ARG A 559 9.00 -9.43 4.13
N ASP A 560 8.02 -8.69 3.62
CA ASP A 560 8.28 -7.40 2.96
C ASP A 560 9.01 -6.45 3.91
N TYR A 561 10.09 -5.85 3.42
CA TYR A 561 10.85 -4.87 4.17
C TYR A 561 10.11 -3.53 4.24
N LEU A 562 9.95 -3.01 5.46
CA LEU A 562 9.24 -1.77 5.71
C LEU A 562 10.22 -0.59 5.82
N PHE A 563 10.29 0.25 4.78
CA PHE A 563 11.06 1.48 4.81
C PHE A 563 10.40 2.50 5.73
N HIS A 564 11.17 3.15 6.61
CA HIS A 564 10.68 4.27 7.40
C HIS A 564 10.71 5.56 6.59
N MET A 565 9.58 6.27 6.58
CA MET A 565 9.37 7.50 5.82
C MET A 565 8.82 8.61 6.70
N VAL A 566 9.30 9.82 6.43
CA VAL A 566 8.84 11.07 7.02
C VAL A 566 8.38 11.95 5.87
N ALA A 567 7.08 12.21 5.77
CA ALA A 567 6.49 13.00 4.70
C ALA A 567 6.01 14.36 5.20
N THR A 568 6.10 15.38 4.35
CA THR A 568 5.61 16.74 4.65
C THR A 568 4.49 17.10 3.69
N ASP A 569 3.32 17.46 4.23
CA ASP A 569 2.13 17.82 3.45
C ASP A 569 2.15 19.28 2.93
N SER A 570 1.06 19.70 2.27
CA SER A 570 0.92 21.05 1.72
C SER A 570 0.89 22.18 2.75
N ASP A 571 0.60 21.85 4.02
CA ASP A 571 0.53 22.79 5.14
C ASP A 571 1.82 22.82 5.96
N GLY A 572 2.82 22.02 5.57
CA GLY A 572 4.09 21.86 6.28
C GLY A 572 4.01 20.90 7.46
N GLN A 573 2.90 20.18 7.67
CA GLN A 573 2.82 19.17 8.72
C GLN A 573 3.64 17.94 8.31
N THR A 574 4.29 17.35 9.30
CA THR A 574 5.10 16.15 9.11
C THR A 574 4.34 14.93 9.59
N THR A 575 4.37 13.86 8.80
CA THR A 575 3.73 12.58 9.10
C THR A 575 4.72 11.44 8.92
N GLU A 576 4.84 10.60 9.94
CA GLU A 576 5.73 9.43 9.91
C GLU A 576 4.94 8.15 9.65
N PHE A 577 5.46 7.31 8.77
CA PHE A 577 4.91 5.98 8.50
C PHE A 577 5.96 5.07 7.88
N THR A 578 5.68 3.78 7.89
CA THR A 578 6.51 2.81 7.17
C THR A 578 5.76 2.30 5.94
N SER A 579 6.44 1.80 4.91
CA SER A 579 5.81 1.10 3.77
C SER A 579 6.80 0.15 3.08
N PRO A 580 6.34 -0.99 2.55
CA PRO A 580 7.08 -1.70 1.50
C PRO A 580 7.28 -0.80 0.29
N LEU A 581 8.48 -0.80 -0.27
CA LEU A 581 8.80 -0.13 -1.53
C LEU A 581 9.53 -1.11 -2.44
N ALA A 582 9.00 -1.37 -3.64
CA ALA A 582 9.62 -2.28 -4.59
C ALA A 582 10.84 -1.62 -5.24
N PHE A 583 11.92 -2.36 -5.48
CA PHE A 583 13.00 -1.91 -6.35
C PHE A 583 12.60 -2.16 -7.81
N ILE A 584 12.77 -1.17 -8.68
CA ILE A 584 12.62 -1.31 -10.13
C ILE A 584 13.89 -0.77 -10.80
N SER A 585 14.53 -1.61 -11.61
CA SER A 585 15.74 -1.26 -12.37
C SER A 585 15.49 -0.07 -13.29
N SER A 586 16.53 0.74 -13.52
CA SER A 586 16.49 1.83 -14.50
C SER A 586 16.26 1.34 -15.92
N THR A 587 16.53 0.06 -16.22
CA THR A 587 16.31 -0.50 -17.55
C THR A 587 14.84 -0.78 -17.87
N LEU A 588 13.95 -0.74 -16.87
CA LEU A 588 12.51 -0.95 -17.02
C LEU A 588 11.72 0.38 -17.02
N GLN A 589 12.36 1.47 -17.45
CA GLN A 589 11.80 2.84 -17.44
C GLN A 589 11.63 3.44 -18.84
N GLN A 590 11.90 2.67 -19.89
CA GLN A 590 11.81 3.14 -21.26
C GLN A 590 10.35 3.24 -21.73
N VAL A 591 10.13 3.84 -22.91
CA VAL A 591 8.77 4.04 -23.45
C VAL A 591 8.18 2.71 -23.91
N GLU A 592 9.02 1.84 -24.46
CA GLU A 592 8.73 0.47 -24.86
C GLU A 592 8.30 -0.43 -23.69
N ASP A 593 8.78 -0.14 -22.48
CA ASP A 593 8.43 -0.89 -21.25
C ASP A 593 7.02 -0.57 -20.73
N ILE A 594 6.37 0.47 -21.26
CA ILE A 594 5.06 0.92 -20.77
C ILE A 594 4.04 -0.21 -20.87
N ALA A 595 3.92 -0.83 -22.05
CA ALA A 595 2.91 -1.85 -22.29
C ALA A 595 3.29 -3.22 -21.71
N SER A 596 4.58 -3.58 -21.78
CA SER A 596 5.09 -4.89 -21.35
C SER A 596 5.25 -5.02 -19.84
N PHE A 597 5.55 -3.93 -19.13
CA PHE A 597 5.89 -3.98 -17.71
C PHE A 597 5.23 -2.88 -16.85
N LEU A 598 5.46 -1.59 -17.14
CA LEU A 598 5.08 -0.51 -16.22
C LEU A 598 3.57 -0.41 -16.01
N GLN A 599 2.78 -0.48 -17.07
CA GLN A 599 1.31 -0.44 -16.97
C GLN A 599 0.78 -1.69 -16.24
N PRO A 600 1.19 -2.93 -16.58
CA PRO A 600 0.88 -4.11 -15.76
C PRO A 600 1.27 -3.98 -14.29
N ALA A 601 2.46 -3.46 -13.98
CA ALA A 601 2.94 -3.29 -12.61
C ALA A 601 2.09 -2.26 -11.83
N VAL A 602 1.79 -1.11 -12.44
CA VAL A 602 0.90 -0.09 -11.84
C VAL A 602 -0.51 -0.64 -11.63
N THR A 603 -1.06 -1.36 -12.61
CA THR A 603 -2.38 -1.98 -12.49
C THR A 603 -2.40 -3.01 -11.37
N SER A 604 -1.45 -3.96 -11.36
CA SER A 604 -1.34 -5.00 -10.33
C SER A 604 -1.17 -4.39 -8.93
N TYR A 605 -0.34 -3.36 -8.79
CA TYR A 605 -0.22 -2.62 -7.54
C TYR A 605 -1.58 -2.05 -7.13
N ASN A 606 -2.24 -1.30 -8.01
CA ASN A 606 -3.48 -0.58 -7.70
C ASN A 606 -4.72 -1.45 -7.50
N SER A 607 -4.77 -2.70 -7.97
CA SER A 607 -5.99 -3.53 -7.91
C SER A 607 -5.83 -4.96 -7.39
N SER A 608 -4.61 -5.52 -7.31
CA SER A 608 -4.45 -6.90 -6.83
C SER A 608 -4.65 -7.01 -5.32
N ALA A 609 -5.43 -8.01 -4.90
CA ALA A 609 -5.60 -8.36 -3.49
C ALA A 609 -4.27 -8.74 -2.82
N ALA A 610 -3.32 -9.31 -3.58
CA ALA A 610 -1.98 -9.65 -3.07
C ALA A 610 -1.18 -8.41 -2.64
N ASN A 611 -1.46 -7.24 -3.22
CA ASN A 611 -0.77 -5.99 -2.91
C ASN A 611 -1.51 -5.13 -1.87
N LEU A 612 -2.69 -5.54 -1.39
CA LEU A 612 -3.49 -4.74 -0.46
C LEU A 612 -2.70 -4.42 0.84
N ASN A 613 -2.05 -5.43 1.42
CA ASN A 613 -1.22 -5.28 2.63
C ASN A 613 0.02 -4.39 2.43
N ARG A 614 0.51 -4.28 1.19
CA ARG A 614 1.64 -3.40 0.83
C ARG A 614 1.23 -1.94 0.75
N ARG A 615 -0.06 -1.70 0.46
CA ARG A 615 -0.61 -0.38 0.13
C ARG A 615 -1.34 0.27 1.27
N GLN A 616 -1.99 -0.52 2.11
CA GLN A 616 -2.68 -0.06 3.31
C GLN A 616 -1.67 0.19 4.43
N ARG A 617 -1.41 1.46 4.72
CA ARG A 617 -0.46 1.88 5.76
C ARG A 617 -1.18 2.63 6.87
N SER A 618 -0.88 2.28 8.11
CA SER A 618 -1.39 3.05 9.25
C SER A 618 -0.58 4.34 9.41
N LEU A 619 -1.29 5.44 9.63
CA LEU A 619 -0.70 6.72 10.04
C LEU A 619 -0.92 7.01 11.53
N MET A 620 -1.41 6.03 12.30
CA MET A 620 -1.55 6.11 13.76
C MET A 620 -2.36 7.31 14.27
N GLY A 621 -3.32 7.82 13.48
CA GLY A 621 -4.15 8.98 13.84
C GLY A 621 -3.49 10.34 13.61
N GLN A 622 -2.31 10.38 12.98
CA GLN A 622 -1.66 11.64 12.60
C GLN A 622 -2.53 12.44 11.62
N LYS A 623 -2.47 13.77 11.71
CA LYS A 623 -3.17 14.65 10.78
C LYS A 623 -2.38 14.78 9.47
N VAL A 624 -3.11 14.73 8.35
CA VAL A 624 -2.57 14.93 7.01
C VAL A 624 -3.48 15.91 6.25
N ALA A 625 -2.91 16.96 5.69
CA ALA A 625 -3.56 17.81 4.69
C ALA A 625 -3.56 17.09 3.33
N PHE A 626 -4.74 16.73 2.83
CA PHE A 626 -4.88 16.01 1.55
C PHE A 626 -4.90 16.93 0.32
N ALA A 627 -5.04 18.23 0.54
CA ALA A 627 -5.10 19.28 -0.45
C ALA A 627 -4.51 20.58 0.15
N PRO A 628 -4.08 21.56 -0.65
CA PRO A 628 -3.63 22.86 -0.14
C PRO A 628 -4.71 23.57 0.70
N SER A 629 -4.34 24.01 1.90
CA SER A 629 -5.26 24.72 2.79
C SER A 629 -5.55 26.16 2.40
N SER A 630 -6.52 26.76 3.12
CA SER A 630 -6.64 28.19 3.42
C SER A 630 -5.44 29.03 3.07
N ALA A 631 -4.47 28.84 3.94
CA ALA A 631 -3.25 29.60 4.03
C ALA A 631 -2.24 29.17 2.96
N ALA A 632 -2.16 27.88 2.64
CA ALA A 632 -1.22 27.37 1.64
C ALA A 632 -1.49 27.93 0.24
N ASP A 633 -2.76 28.16 -0.11
CA ASP A 633 -3.17 28.79 -1.37
C ASP A 633 -3.15 30.34 -1.33
N GLY A 634 -2.69 30.96 -0.24
CA GLY A 634 -2.54 32.41 -0.14
C GLY A 634 -3.86 33.19 -0.01
N ALA A 635 -4.94 32.57 0.50
CA ALA A 635 -6.16 33.32 0.81
C ALA A 635 -5.89 34.33 1.93
N ALA A 636 -6.44 35.54 1.81
CA ALA A 636 -6.18 36.66 2.74
C ALA A 636 -6.51 36.31 4.21
N ASP A 637 -7.60 35.55 4.43
CA ASP A 637 -8.03 35.05 5.74
C ASP A 637 -7.82 33.52 5.86
N GLY A 638 -6.79 33.01 5.19
CA GLY A 638 -6.54 31.58 5.05
C GLY A 638 -6.20 30.88 6.37
N LYS A 639 -6.80 29.72 6.59
CA LYS A 639 -6.56 28.87 7.77
C LYS A 639 -5.80 27.61 7.40
N ARG A 640 -4.81 27.21 8.20
CA ARG A 640 -4.17 25.89 8.06
C ARG A 640 -5.08 24.79 8.60
N GLY A 641 -5.00 23.60 8.03
CA GLY A 641 -5.71 22.42 8.50
C GLY A 641 -7.15 22.27 8.00
N ASP A 642 -7.66 23.19 7.19
CA ASP A 642 -9.03 23.13 6.64
C ASP A 642 -9.23 22.07 5.54
N THR A 643 -8.13 21.43 5.12
CA THR A 643 -8.06 20.23 4.27
C THR A 643 -7.42 19.04 4.99
N SER A 644 -7.23 19.15 6.31
CA SER A 644 -6.62 18.10 7.13
C SER A 644 -7.65 17.18 7.77
N ALA A 645 -7.31 15.89 7.86
CA ALA A 645 -8.05 14.91 8.64
C ALA A 645 -7.10 14.03 9.45
N GLU A 646 -7.57 13.50 10.58
CA GLU A 646 -6.84 12.49 11.38
C GLU A 646 -6.90 11.16 10.64
N VAL A 647 -5.75 10.63 10.22
CA VAL A 647 -5.69 9.46 9.35
C VAL A 647 -5.37 8.21 10.16
N LYS A 648 -6.27 7.23 10.14
CA LYS A 648 -6.03 5.91 10.73
C LYS A 648 -5.28 5.00 9.76
N MET A 649 -5.79 4.91 8.53
CA MET A 649 -5.23 4.10 7.44
C MET A 649 -5.25 4.91 6.14
N ILE A 650 -4.21 4.78 5.33
CA ILE A 650 -4.17 5.30 3.95
C ILE A 650 -3.87 4.15 2.99
N THR A 651 -4.58 4.12 1.85
CA THR A 651 -4.33 3.18 0.77
C THR A 651 -3.54 3.90 -0.33
N LEU A 652 -2.25 3.57 -0.44
CA LEU A 652 -1.35 4.13 -1.45
C LEU A 652 -1.65 3.55 -2.85
N GLY A 653 -1.21 4.24 -3.90
CA GLY A 653 -1.29 3.79 -5.28
C GLY A 653 -0.17 4.38 -6.13
N ALA A 654 -0.18 4.06 -7.42
CA ALA A 654 0.74 4.62 -8.39
C ALA A 654 0.00 5.04 -9.68
N THR A 655 0.61 5.93 -10.44
CA THR A 655 0.15 6.30 -11.78
C THR A 655 1.32 6.51 -12.72
N LEU A 656 1.09 6.37 -14.03
CA LEU A 656 2.07 6.71 -15.04
C LEU A 656 2.03 8.22 -15.34
N PRO A 657 3.05 8.79 -15.99
CA PRO A 657 3.00 10.14 -16.53
C PRO A 657 1.81 10.35 -17.48
N ASN A 658 1.39 11.60 -17.62
CA ASN A 658 0.41 11.99 -18.65
C ASN A 658 0.98 13.14 -19.51
N PRO A 659 1.26 12.92 -20.82
CA PRO A 659 1.16 11.65 -21.54
C PRO A 659 2.21 10.63 -21.09
N SER A 660 1.90 9.33 -21.18
CA SER A 660 2.74 8.25 -20.64
C SER A 660 4.11 8.12 -21.30
N ASN A 661 4.22 8.53 -22.57
CA ASN A 661 5.45 8.54 -23.36
C ASN A 661 6.29 9.81 -23.21
N THR A 662 5.98 10.68 -22.24
CA THR A 662 6.77 11.90 -21.99
C THR A 662 8.26 11.56 -21.77
N ALA A 663 9.17 12.34 -22.36
CA ALA A 663 10.59 12.26 -22.07
C ALA A 663 10.83 12.68 -20.61
N LEU A 664 11.60 11.87 -19.86
CA LEU A 664 11.90 12.09 -18.45
C LEU A 664 13.40 12.22 -18.26
N PRO A 665 13.88 13.03 -17.29
CA PRO A 665 15.28 13.05 -16.94
C PRO A 665 15.73 11.73 -16.29
N ASP A 666 17.04 11.45 -16.34
CA ASP A 666 17.68 10.19 -15.89
C ASP A 666 17.53 9.89 -14.38
N ASP A 667 16.95 10.79 -13.60
CA ASP A 667 16.69 10.68 -12.17
C ASP A 667 15.18 10.63 -11.83
N GLN A 668 14.30 10.65 -12.84
CA GLN A 668 12.86 10.57 -12.67
C GLN A 668 12.28 9.30 -13.31
N PRO A 669 11.77 8.35 -12.50
CA PRO A 669 11.12 7.16 -13.03
C PRO A 669 9.77 7.49 -13.70
N ARG A 670 9.30 6.57 -14.54
CA ARG A 670 8.04 6.67 -15.30
C ARG A 670 6.83 6.24 -14.47
N PHE A 671 6.82 6.60 -13.20
CA PHE A 671 5.68 6.41 -12.29
C PHE A 671 5.69 7.48 -11.20
N PHE A 672 4.51 7.80 -10.70
CA PHE A 672 4.29 8.74 -9.62
C PHE A 672 3.40 8.13 -8.53
N PRO A 673 3.62 8.46 -7.26
CA PRO A 673 2.75 8.00 -6.20
C PRO A 673 1.41 8.74 -6.26
N ILE A 674 0.36 8.03 -5.85
CA ILE A 674 -0.96 8.58 -5.56
C ILE A 674 -1.49 7.96 -4.26
N TRP A 675 -2.61 8.45 -3.75
CA TRP A 675 -3.44 7.72 -2.80
C TRP A 675 -4.81 7.45 -3.42
N GLN A 676 -5.47 6.37 -3.00
CA GLN A 676 -6.79 5.98 -3.50
C GLN A 676 -7.88 6.33 -2.49
N GLU A 677 -7.73 5.87 -1.25
CA GLU A 677 -8.69 6.08 -0.17
C GLU A 677 -7.95 6.21 1.17
N ALA A 678 -8.60 6.82 2.16
CA ALA A 678 -8.10 6.94 3.51
C ALA A 678 -9.24 6.78 4.51
N GLU A 679 -9.03 5.94 5.53
CA GLU A 679 -9.91 5.88 6.70
C GLU A 679 -9.48 7.01 7.65
N VAL A 680 -10.37 7.96 7.88
CA VAL A 680 -10.13 9.16 8.66
C VAL A 680 -11.10 9.28 9.82
N ARG A 681 -10.76 10.14 10.78
CA ARG A 681 -11.67 10.61 11.82
C ARG A 681 -12.02 12.06 11.56
N LEU A 682 -13.27 12.43 11.88
CA LEU A 682 -13.79 13.80 11.75
C LEU A 682 -14.16 14.37 13.12
N PRO A 683 -13.18 14.77 13.96
CA PRO A 683 -13.46 15.25 15.33
C PRO A 683 -14.48 16.38 15.40
N GLY A 684 -14.48 17.29 14.41
CA GLY A 684 -15.45 18.40 14.38
C GLY A 684 -16.89 17.94 14.23
N ALA A 685 -17.13 16.90 13.43
CA ALA A 685 -18.46 16.32 13.27
C ALA A 685 -18.90 15.62 14.57
N GLU A 686 -17.99 14.86 15.19
CA GLU A 686 -18.23 14.17 16.46
C GLU A 686 -18.48 15.13 17.63
N GLN A 687 -17.74 16.24 17.67
CA GLN A 687 -17.91 17.27 18.70
C GLN A 687 -19.23 18.03 18.52
N ALA A 688 -19.58 18.37 17.27
CA ALA A 688 -20.83 19.04 16.96
C ALA A 688 -22.05 18.16 17.30
N SER A 689 -22.03 16.87 16.95
CA SER A 689 -23.11 15.93 17.30
C SER A 689 -23.09 15.49 18.76
N GLY A 690 -21.94 15.63 19.42
CA GLY A 690 -21.73 15.20 20.80
C GLY A 690 -21.48 13.71 20.97
N LYS A 691 -21.33 12.95 19.88
CA LYS A 691 -21.12 11.49 19.87
C LYS A 691 -20.18 11.07 18.74
N ALA A 692 -19.57 9.89 18.88
CA ALA A 692 -18.77 9.31 17.80
C ALA A 692 -19.64 9.01 16.56
N LEU A 693 -19.04 9.10 15.37
CA LEU A 693 -19.74 8.71 14.15
C LEU A 693 -20.00 7.19 14.14
N PRO A 694 -21.15 6.72 13.63
CA PRO A 694 -21.59 5.34 13.76
C PRO A 694 -20.83 4.34 12.87
N ALA A 695 -20.07 4.83 11.89
CA ALA A 695 -19.34 4.01 10.92
C ALA A 695 -17.95 4.63 10.60
N PRO A 696 -16.98 3.81 10.13
CA PRO A 696 -15.70 4.32 9.63
C PRO A 696 -15.89 5.34 8.51
N VAL A 697 -15.21 6.46 8.58
CA VAL A 697 -15.24 7.48 7.52
C VAL A 697 -14.11 7.18 6.54
N VAL A 698 -14.46 6.65 5.36
CA VAL A 698 -13.50 6.43 4.28
C VAL A 698 -13.67 7.51 3.23
N ILE A 699 -12.61 8.27 2.97
CA ILE A 699 -12.60 9.36 1.98
C ILE A 699 -11.78 8.99 0.74
N GLU A 700 -12.14 9.59 -0.38
CA GLU A 700 -11.42 9.62 -1.65
C GLU A 700 -11.29 11.07 -2.12
N LEU A 701 -10.25 11.41 -2.89
CA LEU A 701 -10.21 12.72 -3.55
C LEU A 701 -11.38 12.86 -4.52
N HIS A 702 -12.01 14.03 -4.50
CA HIS A 702 -13.09 14.31 -5.43
C HIS A 702 -12.55 14.40 -6.89
N PRO A 703 -13.12 13.70 -7.88
CA PRO A 703 -12.64 13.72 -9.26
C PRO A 703 -12.55 15.12 -9.88
N ASP A 704 -13.56 15.97 -9.67
CA ASP A 704 -13.53 17.35 -10.15
C ASP A 704 -12.44 18.20 -9.49
N TYR A 705 -12.12 17.97 -8.20
CA TYR A 705 -10.97 18.60 -7.55
C TYR A 705 -9.65 18.11 -8.15
N ILE A 706 -9.53 16.80 -8.44
CA ILE A 706 -8.36 16.26 -9.14
C ILE A 706 -8.19 16.97 -10.49
N ALA A 707 -9.26 17.14 -11.27
CA ALA A 707 -9.18 17.76 -12.59
C ALA A 707 -8.92 19.28 -12.54
N GLN A 708 -9.60 20.00 -11.63
CA GLN A 708 -9.73 21.47 -11.70
C GLN A 708 -9.17 22.21 -10.47
N GLY A 709 -8.89 21.52 -9.37
CA GLY A 709 -8.46 22.13 -8.11
C GLY A 709 -9.55 22.98 -7.45
N PHE A 710 -9.14 24.09 -6.82
CA PHE A 710 -10.02 25.00 -6.08
C PHE A 710 -10.51 26.20 -6.90
N GLN A 711 -10.82 26.01 -8.19
CA GLN A 711 -11.35 27.08 -9.04
C GLN A 711 -12.78 27.47 -8.60
N PRO A 712 -13.04 28.71 -8.12
CA PRO A 712 -14.33 29.05 -7.50
C PRO A 712 -15.54 28.94 -8.41
N SER A 713 -15.36 29.11 -9.73
CA SER A 713 -16.44 28.99 -10.73
C SER A 713 -16.92 27.55 -10.92
N ALA A 714 -16.05 26.56 -10.70
CA ALA A 714 -16.38 25.14 -10.84
C ALA A 714 -16.51 24.42 -9.48
N ASN A 715 -15.87 24.97 -8.45
CA ASN A 715 -15.86 24.44 -7.10
C ASN A 715 -16.18 25.55 -6.07
N PRO A 716 -17.41 26.10 -6.09
CA PRO A 716 -17.79 27.25 -5.25
C PRO A 716 -17.75 26.93 -3.74
N ALA A 717 -17.83 25.65 -3.39
CA ALA A 717 -17.73 25.15 -2.02
C ALA A 717 -16.33 24.66 -1.65
N TYR A 718 -15.32 24.76 -2.52
CA TYR A 718 -13.97 24.25 -2.25
C TYR A 718 -13.96 22.79 -1.72
N ILE A 719 -14.78 21.92 -2.32
CA ILE A 719 -14.84 20.48 -2.03
C ILE A 719 -13.57 19.82 -2.54
N TRP A 720 -12.93 19.01 -1.70
CA TRP A 720 -11.68 18.31 -2.03
C TRP A 720 -11.78 16.79 -1.89
N ALA A 721 -12.69 16.30 -1.04
CA ALA A 721 -12.94 14.87 -0.88
C ALA A 721 -14.42 14.52 -0.91
N LYS A 722 -14.68 13.29 -1.31
CA LYS A 722 -15.97 12.60 -1.14
C LYS A 722 -15.76 11.40 -0.23
N LEU A 723 -16.82 10.96 0.43
CA LEU A 723 -16.83 9.72 1.20
C LEU A 723 -17.22 8.56 0.29
N LYS A 724 -16.62 7.40 0.52
CA LYS A 724 -16.94 6.15 -0.18
C LYS A 724 -18.35 5.68 0.16
N ASP A 725 -18.68 5.73 1.45
CA ASP A 725 -20.00 5.45 2.00
C ASP A 725 -20.48 6.66 2.80
N LYS A 726 -21.76 7.03 2.66
CA LYS A 726 -22.34 8.13 3.43
C LYS A 726 -22.40 7.77 4.90
N VAL A 727 -22.08 8.72 5.79
CA VAL A 727 -22.07 8.51 7.24
C VAL A 727 -23.07 9.44 7.92
N ASP A 728 -23.92 8.88 8.79
CA ASP A 728 -24.90 9.66 9.55
C ASP A 728 -24.21 10.64 10.52
N LEU A 729 -24.55 11.92 10.36
CA LEU A 729 -24.34 12.96 11.36
C LEU A 729 -25.68 13.27 12.02
N ASP A 730 -25.94 12.55 13.11
CA ASP A 730 -27.19 12.62 13.86
C ASP A 730 -27.02 13.47 15.12
N PHE A 731 -27.94 14.41 15.35
CA PHE A 731 -27.99 15.29 16.52
C PHE A 731 -29.10 14.87 17.50
N ASN A 732 -29.86 13.82 17.21
CA ASN A 732 -30.94 13.34 18.08
C ASN A 732 -30.41 12.97 19.48
N GLY A 733 -31.16 13.35 20.51
CA GLY A 733 -30.80 13.15 21.92
C GLY A 733 -29.70 14.07 22.46
N SER A 734 -29.14 14.96 21.62
CA SER A 734 -28.09 15.93 21.97
C SER A 734 -28.50 17.36 21.62
N GLY A 735 -29.78 17.70 21.85
CA GLY A 735 -30.34 19.01 21.51
C GLY A 735 -29.62 20.18 22.19
N ASP A 736 -29.03 19.96 23.37
CA ASP A 736 -28.18 20.93 24.07
C ASP A 736 -26.90 21.31 23.31
N LYS A 737 -26.46 20.46 22.36
CA LYS A 737 -25.28 20.65 21.51
C LYS A 737 -25.59 21.07 20.08
N SER A 738 -26.85 21.00 19.64
CA SER A 738 -27.32 21.54 18.36
C SER A 738 -28.00 22.92 18.47
N GLY A 739 -28.07 23.46 19.68
CA GLY A 739 -28.72 24.74 19.98
C GLY A 739 -30.22 24.62 20.19
N ALA A 740 -30.75 23.40 20.38
CA ALA A 740 -32.12 22.96 20.71
C ALA A 740 -33.28 23.46 19.83
N VAL A 741 -33.12 24.58 19.13
CA VAL A 741 -34.07 25.12 18.16
C VAL A 741 -34.08 24.21 16.92
N VAL A 742 -32.93 23.64 16.55
CA VAL A 742 -32.72 22.90 15.31
C VAL A 742 -32.00 21.58 15.57
N THR A 743 -32.39 20.53 14.84
CA THR A 743 -31.68 19.24 14.76
C THR A 743 -31.21 19.00 13.32
N PRO A 744 -30.02 19.49 12.93
CA PRO A 744 -29.59 19.50 11.53
C PRO A 744 -29.04 18.13 11.10
N ASN A 745 -29.84 17.08 11.27
CA ASN A 745 -29.47 15.72 10.88
C ASN A 745 -29.15 15.66 9.38
N MET A 746 -28.00 15.08 9.05
CA MET A 746 -27.51 15.00 7.66
C MET A 746 -26.67 13.76 7.44
N LEU A 747 -26.50 13.37 6.17
CA LEU A 747 -25.61 12.30 5.75
C LEU A 747 -24.32 12.91 5.21
N ILE A 748 -23.23 12.79 5.94
CA ILE A 748 -21.92 13.24 5.46
C ILE A 748 -21.60 12.46 4.19
N SER A 749 -21.39 13.17 3.09
CA SER A 749 -21.01 12.61 1.79
C SER A 749 -19.72 13.22 1.27
N GLY A 750 -19.30 14.41 1.71
CA GLY A 750 -18.03 15.00 1.28
C GLY A 750 -17.40 15.95 2.28
N LEU A 751 -16.22 16.44 1.92
CA LEU A 751 -15.43 17.39 2.70
C LEU A 751 -15.07 18.61 1.86
N SER A 752 -15.28 19.77 2.46
CA SER A 752 -15.05 21.10 1.92
C SER A 752 -14.09 21.87 2.81
N ARG A 753 -13.24 22.67 2.18
CA ARG A 753 -12.29 23.55 2.85
C ARG A 753 -12.99 24.65 3.65
N ASN A 754 -14.03 25.29 3.10
CA ASN A 754 -14.69 26.42 3.76
C ASN A 754 -16.00 26.06 4.49
N LYS A 755 -16.62 24.92 4.17
CA LYS A 755 -17.84 24.42 4.85
C LYS A 755 -17.55 23.28 5.83
N GLY A 756 -16.44 22.57 5.68
CA GLY A 756 -16.13 21.38 6.47
C GLY A 756 -16.93 20.18 5.97
N VAL A 757 -17.83 19.60 6.79
CA VAL A 757 -18.65 18.47 6.33
C VAL A 757 -19.71 18.91 5.32
N MET A 758 -19.88 18.10 4.27
CA MET A 758 -20.86 18.29 3.20
C MET A 758 -21.83 17.10 3.15
N SER A 759 -23.06 17.37 2.76
CA SER A 759 -24.12 16.39 2.52
C SER A 759 -24.69 16.55 1.10
N GLY A 760 -25.54 15.62 0.68
CA GLY A 760 -26.18 15.59 -0.64
C GLY A 760 -25.41 14.76 -1.68
N PRO A 761 -25.85 14.79 -2.96
CA PRO A 761 -25.16 14.11 -4.05
C PRO A 761 -23.84 14.81 -4.36
N ILE A 762 -22.73 14.09 -4.20
CA ILE A 762 -21.37 14.63 -4.27
C ILE A 762 -20.51 13.86 -5.29
N ASP A 763 -21.15 13.11 -6.21
CA ASP A 763 -20.44 12.43 -7.29
C ASP A 763 -19.84 13.43 -8.30
N THR A 764 -20.48 14.60 -8.40
CA THR A 764 -19.98 15.81 -9.05
C THR A 764 -20.08 16.98 -8.08
N ILE A 765 -19.23 17.99 -8.20
CA ILE A 765 -19.29 19.15 -7.30
C ILE A 765 -20.59 19.94 -7.55
N PRO A 766 -21.51 20.02 -6.57
CA PRO A 766 -22.72 20.80 -6.70
C PRO A 766 -22.40 22.30 -6.70
N THR A 767 -23.16 23.08 -7.46
CA THR A 767 -23.12 24.55 -7.43
C THR A 767 -24.08 25.14 -6.41
N ASN A 768 -25.23 24.48 -6.22
CA ASN A 768 -26.32 24.93 -5.38
C ASN A 768 -26.49 24.05 -4.14
N PHE A 769 -26.90 24.66 -3.05
CA PHE A 769 -27.39 24.01 -1.86
C PHE A 769 -28.89 23.77 -2.00
N ASP A 770 -29.27 22.50 -2.09
CA ASP A 770 -30.67 22.04 -2.04
C ASP A 770 -30.95 21.46 -0.63
N PRO A 771 -31.77 22.14 0.19
CA PRO A 771 -32.13 21.67 1.53
C PRO A 771 -32.73 20.26 1.56
N ASN A 772 -33.48 19.85 0.52
CA ASN A 772 -34.12 18.53 0.47
C ASN A 772 -33.13 17.38 0.30
N GLN A 773 -32.00 17.66 -0.36
CA GLN A 773 -30.95 16.68 -0.58
C GLN A 773 -29.88 16.73 0.52
N PHE A 774 -29.73 17.88 1.17
CA PHE A 774 -28.72 18.09 2.20
C PHE A 774 -29.15 17.56 3.58
N PHE A 775 -30.41 17.77 3.98
CA PHE A 775 -30.90 17.33 5.27
C PHE A 775 -31.54 15.94 5.22
N ASN A 776 -31.37 15.16 6.29
CA ASN A 776 -31.95 13.83 6.46
C ASN A 776 -32.94 13.84 7.63
N GLY A 777 -34.20 14.20 7.36
CA GLY A 777 -35.24 14.27 8.40
C GLY A 777 -34.96 15.30 9.50
N ALA A 778 -34.14 16.32 9.21
CA ALA A 778 -33.83 17.40 10.14
C ALA A 778 -35.07 18.22 10.49
N LYS A 779 -35.27 18.53 11.77
CA LYS A 779 -36.47 19.25 12.25
C LYS A 779 -36.12 20.51 13.05
N ILE A 780 -37.02 21.49 12.97
CA ILE A 780 -37.07 22.68 13.82
C ILE A 780 -38.35 22.61 14.66
N LEU A 781 -38.30 23.08 15.91
CA LEU A 781 -39.46 23.11 16.83
C LEU A 781 -40.17 21.75 16.97
N GLY A 782 -39.42 20.65 16.84
CA GLY A 782 -39.92 19.29 17.06
C GLY A 782 -40.82 18.69 15.95
N GLY A 783 -41.35 19.50 15.04
CA GLY A 783 -42.35 19.03 14.06
C GLY A 783 -42.17 19.49 12.61
N ILE A 784 -41.44 20.58 12.36
CA ILE A 784 -41.33 21.17 11.01
C ILE A 784 -40.03 20.72 10.36
N LEU A 785 -40.08 20.22 9.13
CA LEU A 785 -38.88 19.80 8.40
C LEU A 785 -38.04 21.02 8.00
N LEU A 786 -36.74 20.99 8.31
CA LEU A 786 -35.82 22.07 7.91
C LEU A 786 -35.84 22.28 6.40
N ALA A 787 -35.87 21.20 5.62
CA ALA A 787 -35.85 21.28 4.16
C ALA A 787 -37.03 22.09 3.57
N GLU A 788 -38.16 22.14 4.29
CA GLU A 788 -39.36 22.86 3.88
C GLU A 788 -39.30 24.35 4.17
N ILE A 789 -38.55 24.77 5.19
CA ILE A 789 -38.45 26.18 5.60
C ILE A 789 -37.14 26.86 5.21
N ILE A 790 -36.12 26.11 4.85
CA ILE A 790 -34.85 26.67 4.39
C ILE A 790 -34.92 26.96 2.88
N GLY A 791 -34.45 28.15 2.49
CA GLY A 791 -34.26 28.55 1.09
C GLY A 791 -33.05 27.87 0.46
N ALA A 792 -33.16 27.55 -0.84
CA ALA A 792 -31.99 27.15 -1.62
C ALA A 792 -31.03 28.35 -1.77
N ALA A 793 -29.73 28.07 -1.82
CA ALA A 793 -28.68 29.09 -1.93
C ALA A 793 -27.55 28.59 -2.83
N ASN A 794 -26.67 29.48 -3.31
CA ASN A 794 -25.43 29.00 -3.92
C ASN A 794 -24.49 28.54 -2.81
N LEU A 795 -23.71 27.49 -3.05
CA LEU A 795 -22.75 27.01 -2.05
C LEU A 795 -21.64 28.02 -1.74
N GLY A 796 -21.43 29.00 -2.64
CA GLY A 796 -20.54 30.15 -2.44
C GLY A 796 -21.09 31.25 -1.52
N ASP A 797 -22.38 31.24 -1.15
CA ASP A 797 -23.05 32.36 -0.45
C ASP A 797 -22.75 32.41 1.08
N GLY A 798 -21.51 32.17 1.46
CA GLY A 798 -21.01 32.40 2.82
C GLY A 798 -21.73 31.57 3.89
N ARG A 799 -22.53 32.23 4.73
CA ARG A 799 -23.25 31.64 5.88
C ARG A 799 -24.63 31.09 5.53
N LYS A 800 -25.10 31.22 4.28
CA LYS A 800 -26.42 30.72 3.85
C LYS A 800 -26.52 29.18 3.88
N THR A 801 -25.39 28.49 3.83
CA THR A 801 -25.30 27.04 3.94
C THR A 801 -24.59 26.65 5.24
N PRO A 802 -24.92 25.50 5.86
CA PRO A 802 -24.29 25.07 7.11
C PRO A 802 -22.77 24.95 6.98
N ARG A 803 -22.03 25.43 7.98
CA ARG A 803 -20.57 25.30 8.08
C ARG A 803 -20.22 24.61 9.40
N ILE A 804 -19.48 23.51 9.33
CA ILE A 804 -18.94 22.79 10.49
C ILE A 804 -17.44 22.59 10.24
N THR A 805 -16.65 23.57 10.67
CA THR A 805 -15.21 23.65 10.35
C THR A 805 -14.34 23.44 11.58
N ASN A 806 -13.14 22.89 11.40
CA ASN A 806 -12.14 22.76 12.45
C ASN A 806 -10.96 23.69 12.16
N ASN A 807 -10.56 24.45 13.17
CA ASN A 807 -9.43 25.36 13.12
C ASN A 807 -8.45 24.96 14.22
N VAL A 808 -7.18 24.77 13.87
CA VAL A 808 -6.12 24.57 14.88
C VAL A 808 -5.66 25.94 15.38
N VAL A 809 -5.66 26.13 16.70
CA VAL A 809 -5.27 27.38 17.36
C VAL A 809 -3.80 27.27 17.78
N TYR A 810 -2.98 28.19 17.28
CA TYR A 810 -1.55 28.28 17.57
C TYR A 810 -1.22 29.49 18.47
N PRO A 811 -0.17 29.43 19.31
CA PRO A 811 0.24 30.56 20.15
C PRO A 811 0.52 31.81 19.30
N GLY A 812 -0.24 32.89 19.50
CA GLY A 812 -0.08 34.14 18.74
C GLY A 812 -0.26 33.99 17.21
N GLY A 813 -0.85 32.89 16.74
CA GLY A 813 -0.92 32.53 15.32
C GLY A 813 0.39 31.97 14.73
N ASP A 814 1.44 31.79 15.54
CA ASP A 814 2.73 31.24 15.11
C ASP A 814 2.64 29.71 15.00
N ASN A 815 2.53 29.24 13.77
CA ASN A 815 2.43 27.82 13.43
C ASN A 815 3.77 27.06 13.46
N SER A 816 4.88 27.72 13.82
CA SER A 816 6.12 27.02 14.15
C SER A 816 6.12 26.44 15.57
N LEU A 817 5.16 26.87 16.40
CA LEU A 817 4.98 26.41 17.77
C LEU A 817 3.91 25.30 17.84
N PRO A 818 3.96 24.41 18.86
CA PRO A 818 2.92 23.42 19.09
C PRO A 818 1.52 24.05 19.24
N PRO A 819 0.46 23.39 18.75
CA PRO A 819 -0.90 23.90 18.84
C PRO A 819 -1.39 23.96 20.30
N GLN A 820 -2.12 25.01 20.66
CA GLN A 820 -2.69 25.20 22.00
C GLN A 820 -4.10 24.63 22.13
N ALA A 821 -4.88 24.64 21.05
CA ALA A 821 -6.25 24.12 21.05
C ALA A 821 -6.74 23.77 19.64
N VAL A 822 -7.85 23.05 19.56
CA VAL A 822 -8.65 22.90 18.35
C VAL A 822 -10.00 23.56 18.59
N GLU A 823 -10.38 24.46 17.69
CA GLU A 823 -11.68 25.11 17.66
C GLU A 823 -12.56 24.46 16.57
N THR A 824 -13.72 23.95 16.95
CA THR A 824 -14.77 23.57 16.00
C THR A 824 -15.83 24.67 15.96
N LEU A 825 -16.12 25.17 14.76
CA LEU A 825 -17.11 26.20 14.51
C LEU A 825 -18.30 25.61 13.74
N LEU A 826 -19.48 25.66 14.35
CA LEU A 826 -20.78 25.54 13.69
C LEU A 826 -21.29 26.95 13.38
N ASP A 827 -21.51 27.29 12.12
CA ASP A 827 -21.96 28.62 11.70
C ASP A 827 -22.95 28.55 10.54
N TRP A 828 -24.16 29.09 10.75
CA TRP A 828 -25.23 29.05 9.76
C TRP A 828 -26.23 30.20 9.92
N ASN A 829 -26.59 30.84 8.81
CA ASN A 829 -27.58 31.91 8.70
C ASN A 829 -28.34 31.78 7.36
N PRO A 830 -29.31 30.87 7.26
CA PRO A 830 -30.05 30.58 6.03
C PRO A 830 -31.06 31.67 5.66
N ASP A 831 -31.49 31.67 4.39
CA ASP A 831 -32.75 32.31 4.02
C ASP A 831 -33.92 31.40 4.38
N LEU A 832 -35.04 31.99 4.80
CA LEU A 832 -36.21 31.26 5.29
C LEU A 832 -37.39 31.46 4.34
N LYS A 833 -38.19 30.41 4.16
CA LYS A 833 -39.44 30.39 3.40
C LYS A 833 -40.53 29.70 4.25
N GLY A 834 -41.79 29.91 3.89
CA GLY A 834 -42.89 29.20 4.54
C GLY A 834 -42.92 27.73 4.15
N ASP A 835 -43.34 26.86 5.05
CA ASP A 835 -43.55 25.44 4.77
C ASP A 835 -44.85 25.22 3.95
N PRO A 836 -44.99 24.07 3.26
CA PRO A 836 -46.18 23.76 2.46
C PRO A 836 -47.50 23.71 3.23
N LEU A 837 -47.47 23.42 4.54
CA LEU A 837 -48.66 23.36 5.40
C LEU A 837 -48.97 24.72 6.06
N HIS A 838 -48.20 25.77 5.73
CA HIS A 838 -48.31 27.09 6.32
C HIS A 838 -48.27 27.10 7.84
N ILE A 839 -47.57 26.15 8.48
CA ILE A 839 -47.40 26.10 9.94
C ILE A 839 -46.41 27.18 10.39
N PHE A 840 -45.31 27.33 9.66
CA PHE A 840 -44.29 28.35 9.81
C PHE A 840 -44.47 29.41 8.71
N GLU A 841 -44.79 30.62 9.11
CA GLU A 841 -44.99 31.73 8.17
C GLU A 841 -43.98 32.86 8.46
N PRO A 842 -42.95 33.01 7.61
CA PRO A 842 -41.96 34.06 7.77
C PRO A 842 -42.53 35.44 7.39
N SER A 843 -42.16 36.46 8.17
CA SER A 843 -42.25 37.86 7.81
C SER A 843 -41.05 38.32 6.97
N SER A 844 -41.11 39.54 6.42
CA SER A 844 -39.98 40.14 5.70
C SER A 844 -38.74 40.39 6.58
N SER A 845 -38.89 40.34 7.90
CA SER A 845 -37.82 40.49 8.90
C SER A 845 -37.46 39.19 9.62
N THR A 846 -37.97 38.04 9.16
CA THR A 846 -37.64 36.74 9.74
C THR A 846 -36.17 36.43 9.54
N SER A 847 -35.50 35.98 10.60
CA SER A 847 -34.09 35.62 10.55
C SER A 847 -33.81 34.42 11.44
N MET A 848 -32.82 33.64 11.04
CA MET A 848 -32.32 32.51 11.80
C MET A 848 -30.80 32.54 11.81
N GLU A 849 -30.21 32.29 12.97
CA GLU A 849 -28.78 32.13 13.15
C GLU A 849 -28.49 30.95 14.09
N VAL A 850 -27.57 30.08 13.69
CA VAL A 850 -27.00 29.03 14.54
C VAL A 850 -25.50 29.25 14.60
N LYS A 851 -24.98 29.44 15.82
CA LYS A 851 -23.56 29.64 16.06
C LYS A 851 -23.10 28.81 17.24
N GLY A 852 -22.20 27.86 16.99
CA GLY A 852 -21.57 27.02 18.00
C GLY A 852 -20.04 27.11 17.91
N VAL A 853 -19.39 27.33 19.04
CA VAL A 853 -17.93 27.31 19.16
C VAL A 853 -17.56 26.28 20.22
N PHE A 854 -16.80 25.27 19.82
CA PHE A 854 -16.29 24.21 20.68
C PHE A 854 -14.76 24.32 20.72
N ILE A 855 -14.16 24.36 21.91
CA ILE A 855 -12.72 24.51 22.09
C ILE A 855 -12.21 23.30 22.86
N THR A 856 -11.28 22.56 22.26
CA THR A 856 -10.54 21.46 22.90
C THR A 856 -9.10 21.90 23.15
N PRO A 857 -8.72 22.23 24.40
CA PRO A 857 -7.34 22.59 24.73
C PRO A 857 -6.40 21.40 24.57
N ILE A 858 -5.30 21.61 23.85
CA ILE A 858 -4.22 20.64 23.65
C ILE A 858 -3.07 20.90 24.62
N ASP A 859 -2.72 22.17 24.87
CA ASP A 859 -1.61 22.53 25.75
C ASP A 859 -1.94 23.73 26.65
N PRO A 860 -2.13 23.53 27.97
CA PRO A 860 -2.21 22.24 28.64
C PRO A 860 -3.50 21.48 28.28
N PRO A 861 -3.48 20.13 28.23
CA PRO A 861 -4.69 19.36 27.97
C PRO A 861 -5.77 19.63 29.02
N ALA A 862 -6.99 19.94 28.58
CA ALA A 862 -8.13 20.17 29.46
C ALA A 862 -9.44 19.67 28.82
N ALA A 863 -10.51 19.62 29.62
CA ALA A 863 -11.82 19.21 29.14
C ALA A 863 -12.32 20.17 28.03
N PRO A 864 -12.90 19.65 26.93
CA PRO A 864 -13.50 20.48 25.90
C PRO A 864 -14.58 21.39 26.48
N THR A 865 -14.60 22.64 26.01
CA THR A 865 -15.63 23.62 26.34
C THR A 865 -16.42 23.98 25.10
N TYR A 866 -17.65 24.45 25.26
CA TYR A 866 -18.50 24.87 24.16
C TYR A 866 -19.39 26.05 24.56
N ASN A 867 -19.77 26.82 23.55
CA ASN A 867 -20.83 27.80 23.62
C ASN A 867 -21.64 27.74 22.32
N ILE A 868 -22.95 27.52 22.42
CA ILE A 868 -23.85 27.43 21.28
C ILE A 868 -25.06 28.35 21.46
N THR A 869 -25.47 28.97 20.36
CA THR A 869 -26.64 29.85 20.27
C THR A 869 -27.45 29.48 19.05
N GLY A 870 -28.75 29.27 19.24
CA GLY A 870 -29.74 29.22 18.17
C GLY A 870 -30.70 30.40 18.34
N ASP A 871 -30.80 31.27 17.35
CA ASP A 871 -31.62 32.49 17.40
C ASP A 871 -32.57 32.49 16.20
N LEU A 872 -33.89 32.48 16.44
CA LEU A 872 -34.94 32.54 15.44
C LEU A 872 -35.89 33.70 15.78
N ARG A 873 -36.09 34.65 14.86
CA ARG A 873 -36.85 35.90 15.14
C ARG A 873 -37.94 36.20 14.13
N ASN A 874 -38.95 36.94 14.60
CA ASN A 874 -40.03 37.57 13.84
C ASN A 874 -40.77 36.61 12.90
N PHE A 875 -41.40 35.57 13.44
CA PHE A 875 -42.11 34.57 12.63
C PHE A 875 -43.47 34.23 13.25
N TRP A 876 -44.38 33.74 12.42
CA TRP A 876 -45.67 33.23 12.87
C TRP A 876 -45.67 31.71 12.92
N VAL A 877 -46.30 31.16 13.96
CA VAL A 877 -46.68 29.75 14.04
C VAL A 877 -48.20 29.66 13.97
N ASN A 878 -48.68 28.95 12.95
CA ASN A 878 -50.09 28.72 12.67
C ASN A 878 -50.47 27.32 13.16
N MET A 879 -51.36 27.24 14.15
CA MET A 879 -51.54 26.01 14.92
C MET A 879 -52.57 25.04 14.35
N ILE A 880 -53.58 25.55 13.62
CA ILE A 880 -54.70 24.75 13.10
C ILE A 880 -55.11 25.34 11.75
N GLY A 881 -54.95 24.56 10.67
CA GLY A 881 -55.52 24.80 9.34
C GLY A 881 -54.91 25.93 8.50
N ASP A 882 -55.26 25.97 7.21
CA ASP A 882 -55.00 27.08 6.28
C ASP A 882 -56.33 27.76 5.86
N GLY A 883 -56.25 28.97 5.31
CA GLY A 883 -57.40 29.70 4.78
C GLY A 883 -58.55 29.89 5.80
N SER A 884 -59.72 29.31 5.50
CA SER A 884 -60.93 29.42 6.34
C SER A 884 -60.89 28.56 7.62
N CYS A 885 -59.93 27.66 7.75
CA CYS A 885 -59.72 26.79 8.91
C CYS A 885 -58.58 27.28 9.81
N LEU A 886 -57.95 28.43 9.50
CA LEU A 886 -56.89 29.03 10.32
C LEU A 886 -57.49 29.64 11.59
N PHE A 887 -57.39 28.97 12.73
CA PHE A 887 -58.12 29.39 13.95
C PHE A 887 -57.27 30.09 15.01
N LEU A 888 -55.97 29.81 15.08
CA LEU A 888 -55.08 30.36 16.11
C LEU A 888 -53.65 30.52 15.59
N ARG A 889 -53.07 31.69 15.82
CA ARG A 889 -51.72 32.06 15.38
C ARG A 889 -50.94 32.71 16.52
N PHE A 890 -49.66 32.39 16.60
CA PHE A 890 -48.71 32.98 17.55
C PHE A 890 -47.60 33.70 16.80
N HIS A 891 -47.37 34.98 17.09
CA HIS A 891 -46.20 35.69 16.59
C HIS A 891 -45.11 35.60 17.64
N PHE A 892 -43.96 35.07 17.22
CA PHE A 892 -42.75 35.03 18.02
C PHE A 892 -41.85 36.18 17.59
N SER A 893 -41.59 37.10 18.52
CA SER A 893 -40.58 38.15 18.29
C SER A 893 -39.19 37.50 18.30
N LYS A 894 -38.95 36.55 19.21
CA LYS A 894 -37.73 35.73 19.30
C LYS A 894 -37.94 34.39 19.99
N ILE A 895 -37.17 33.40 19.56
CA ILE A 895 -36.80 32.21 20.31
C ILE A 895 -35.28 32.14 20.27
N VAL A 896 -34.64 32.35 21.42
CA VAL A 896 -33.19 32.27 21.56
C VAL A 896 -32.84 31.18 22.55
N PHE A 897 -32.07 30.21 22.09
CA PHE A 897 -31.49 29.18 22.95
C PHE A 897 -30.01 29.45 23.12
N THR A 898 -29.51 29.38 24.35
CA THR A 898 -28.08 29.41 24.64
C THR A 898 -27.67 28.26 25.56
N ALA A 899 -26.59 27.57 25.20
CA ALA A 899 -25.98 26.57 26.06
C ALA A 899 -24.46 26.74 26.11
N SER A 900 -23.90 26.64 27.31
CA SER A 900 -22.45 26.71 27.51
C SER A 900 -22.02 25.68 28.55
N THR A 901 -20.79 25.21 28.43
CA THR A 901 -20.21 24.25 29.39
C THR A 901 -20.33 24.73 30.83
N GLY A 902 -20.84 23.86 31.71
CA GLY A 902 -20.99 24.15 33.14
C GLY A 902 -22.16 25.06 33.52
N LYS A 903 -22.98 25.49 32.55
CA LYS A 903 -24.20 26.28 32.79
C LYS A 903 -25.43 25.47 32.42
N LYS A 904 -26.56 25.74 33.08
CA LYS A 904 -27.86 25.22 32.63
C LYS A 904 -28.19 25.89 31.28
N PRO A 905 -28.73 25.15 30.30
CA PRO A 905 -29.25 25.76 29.07
C PRO A 905 -30.30 26.82 29.40
N ASP A 906 -30.27 27.92 28.68
CA ASP A 906 -31.18 29.06 28.82
C ASP A 906 -32.00 29.19 27.54
N VAL A 907 -33.32 29.34 27.70
CA VAL A 907 -34.27 29.48 26.59
C VAL A 907 -35.07 30.75 26.82
N ASP A 908 -34.87 31.72 25.95
CA ASP A 908 -35.53 33.02 25.96
C ASP A 908 -36.55 33.06 24.82
N VAL A 909 -37.82 32.95 25.18
CA VAL A 909 -38.96 32.96 24.24
C VAL A 909 -39.83 34.16 24.51
N ASP A 910 -40.10 34.94 23.47
CA ASP A 910 -40.99 36.09 23.52
C ASP A 910 -42.07 35.99 22.44
N ILE A 911 -43.32 35.92 22.90
CA ILE A 911 -44.53 35.88 22.09
C ILE A 911 -45.25 37.21 22.33
N ASP A 912 -45.12 38.13 21.39
CA ASP A 912 -45.67 39.48 21.50
C ASP A 912 -47.12 39.57 21.00
N LYS A 913 -47.56 38.63 20.13
CA LYS A 913 -48.93 38.57 19.64
C LYS A 913 -49.50 37.16 19.61
N THR A 914 -50.79 37.09 19.89
CA THR A 914 -51.61 35.88 19.74
C THR A 914 -52.93 36.30 19.12
N GLU A 915 -53.33 35.64 18.05
CA GLU A 915 -54.52 36.02 17.28
C GLU A 915 -55.40 34.80 17.02
N PHE A 916 -56.68 34.94 17.34
CA PHE A 916 -57.69 34.03 16.80
C PHE A 916 -57.98 34.46 15.37
N ALA A 917 -57.88 33.54 14.43
CA ALA A 917 -58.04 33.80 13.01
C ALA A 917 -59.30 33.09 12.46
N GLY A 918 -59.62 33.34 11.19
CA GLY A 918 -60.72 32.67 10.49
C GLY A 918 -62.05 32.88 11.20
N GLN A 919 -62.81 31.80 11.41
CA GLN A 919 -64.12 31.91 12.07
C GLN A 919 -64.05 32.25 13.56
N LEU A 920 -62.87 32.20 14.19
CA LEU A 920 -62.68 32.56 15.61
C LEU A 920 -62.25 34.01 15.82
N GLU A 921 -62.12 34.82 14.76
CA GLU A 921 -61.67 36.21 14.86
C GLU A 921 -62.53 37.07 15.81
N PHE A 922 -63.83 36.73 15.95
CA PHE A 922 -64.75 37.39 16.89
C PHE A 922 -64.35 37.22 18.38
N VAL A 923 -63.42 36.31 18.70
CA VAL A 923 -62.90 36.09 20.05
C VAL A 923 -61.82 37.12 20.42
N ASN A 924 -61.19 37.78 19.44
CA ASN A 924 -60.13 38.76 19.69
C ASN A 924 -60.59 39.94 20.59
N PRO A 925 -61.79 40.56 20.41
CA PRO A 925 -62.30 41.57 21.34
C PRO A 925 -62.46 41.07 22.79
N LEU A 926 -62.81 39.79 22.98
CA LEU A 926 -62.91 39.17 24.30
C LEU A 926 -61.52 38.98 24.91
N LYS A 927 -60.54 38.52 24.14
CA LYS A 927 -59.12 38.45 24.54
C LYS A 927 -58.59 39.82 24.98
N ASP A 928 -58.88 40.88 24.25
CA ASP A 928 -58.45 42.25 24.56
C ASP A 928 -59.16 42.84 25.79
N PHE A 929 -60.39 42.40 26.06
CA PHE A 929 -61.11 42.74 27.29
C PHE A 929 -60.53 42.00 28.51
N MET A 930 -60.18 40.72 28.35
CA MET A 930 -59.66 39.88 29.43
C MET A 930 -58.21 40.18 29.81
N SER A 931 -57.37 40.55 28.84
CA SER A 931 -56.00 41.02 29.13
C SER A 931 -55.94 42.27 30.02
N LYS A 932 -57.01 43.08 30.02
CA LYS A 932 -57.18 44.24 30.94
C LYS A 932 -57.56 43.86 32.38
N LEU A 933 -57.93 42.60 32.64
CA LEU A 933 -58.40 42.10 33.94
C LEU A 933 -57.35 41.30 34.74
N GLY A 934 -56.15 41.05 34.19
CA GLY A 934 -55.06 40.30 34.84
C GLY A 934 -54.83 38.90 34.23
N SER A 935 -53.57 38.46 34.26
CA SER A 935 -52.91 37.45 33.41
C SER A 935 -53.72 36.19 33.02
N GLY A 936 -54.14 36.11 31.75
CA GLY A 936 -54.84 34.94 31.21
C GLY A 936 -53.93 33.78 30.79
N PHE A 937 -52.69 34.03 30.36
CA PHE A 937 -51.78 32.95 29.90
C PHE A 937 -50.73 32.61 30.96
N ASN A 938 -50.66 31.35 31.37
CA ASN A 938 -49.55 30.78 32.11
C ASN A 938 -48.52 30.23 31.12
N LEU A 939 -47.33 30.84 31.09
CA LEU A 939 -46.21 30.41 30.26
C LEU A 939 -45.22 29.66 31.15
N ASP A 940 -44.99 28.39 30.85
CA ASP A 940 -44.01 27.54 31.53
C ASP A 940 -42.89 27.18 30.53
N ILE A 941 -41.70 27.71 30.77
CA ILE A 941 -40.53 27.53 29.91
C ILE A 941 -39.55 26.61 30.61
N THR A 942 -39.20 25.51 29.94
CA THR A 942 -38.18 24.56 30.41
C THR A 942 -37.11 24.37 29.32
N PRO A 943 -35.92 23.84 29.67
CA PRO A 943 -34.88 23.55 28.68
C PRO A 943 -35.29 22.57 27.57
N THR A 944 -36.36 21.80 27.76
CA THR A 944 -36.82 20.76 26.83
C THR A 944 -38.15 21.09 26.16
N GLN A 945 -38.90 22.08 26.64
CA GLN A 945 -40.20 22.47 26.07
C GLN A 945 -40.65 23.86 26.53
N VAL A 946 -41.46 24.54 25.72
CA VAL A 946 -42.28 25.70 26.10
C VAL A 946 -43.74 25.29 26.12
N SER A 947 -44.41 25.54 27.24
CA SER A 947 -45.85 25.37 27.40
C SER A 947 -46.55 26.72 27.61
N ALA A 948 -47.60 26.98 26.85
CA ALA A 948 -48.48 28.15 27.03
C ALA A 948 -49.91 27.67 27.30
N GLY A 949 -50.43 27.92 28.50
CA GLY A 949 -51.77 27.51 28.92
C GLY A 949 -52.67 28.68 29.28
N LEU A 950 -53.95 28.59 28.95
CA LEU A 950 -55.00 29.53 29.32
C LEU A 950 -56.16 28.73 29.92
N SER A 951 -56.62 29.09 31.12
CA SER A 951 -57.83 28.51 31.72
C SER A 951 -58.79 29.64 32.08
N LEU A 952 -59.95 29.62 31.44
CA LEU A 952 -60.97 30.65 31.48
C LEU A 952 -62.19 30.11 32.25
N PRO A 953 -62.38 30.50 33.52
CA PRO A 953 -63.64 30.25 34.19
C PRO A 953 -64.74 31.10 33.54
N ILE A 954 -65.78 30.45 33.02
CA ILE A 954 -66.96 31.13 32.48
C ILE A 954 -67.99 31.26 33.62
N PRO A 955 -68.52 32.47 33.89
CA PRO A 955 -69.54 32.67 34.91
C PRO A 955 -70.76 31.79 34.70
N SER A 956 -71.36 31.33 35.80
CA SER A 956 -72.59 30.55 35.76
C SER A 956 -73.71 31.30 35.04
N VAL A 957 -74.41 30.61 34.13
CA VAL A 957 -75.53 31.17 33.36
C VAL A 957 -76.82 30.54 33.87
N ALA A 958 -77.73 31.37 34.40
CA ALA A 958 -79.07 30.95 34.82
C ALA A 958 -80.13 31.64 33.96
N VAL A 959 -80.92 30.85 33.22
CA VAL A 959 -82.02 31.33 32.38
C VAL A 959 -83.28 30.54 32.73
N GLY A 960 -84.19 31.18 33.48
CA GLY A 960 -85.45 30.59 33.90
C GLY A 960 -85.26 29.31 34.74
N ILE A 961 -85.72 28.19 34.20
CA ILE A 961 -85.67 26.86 34.85
C ILE A 961 -84.34 26.11 34.59
N VAL A 962 -83.39 26.69 33.85
CA VAL A 962 -82.09 26.11 33.48
C VAL A 962 -80.95 26.89 34.14
N SER A 963 -80.03 26.20 34.81
CA SER A 963 -78.79 26.75 35.38
C SER A 963 -77.59 25.93 34.92
N ILE A 964 -76.61 26.58 34.30
CA ILE A 964 -75.30 25.99 33.97
C ILE A 964 -74.24 26.61 34.87
N GLN A 965 -73.50 25.79 35.63
CA GLN A 965 -72.50 26.21 36.60
C GLN A 965 -71.17 25.52 36.33
N ASN A 966 -70.09 26.05 36.92
CA ASN A 966 -68.75 25.45 36.87
C ASN A 966 -68.20 25.30 35.45
N ILE A 967 -68.56 26.21 34.56
CA ILE A 967 -68.09 26.22 33.18
C ILE A 967 -66.66 26.72 33.16
N SER A 968 -65.76 26.01 32.49
CA SER A 968 -64.42 26.49 32.17
C SER A 968 -64.01 26.11 30.76
N LEU A 969 -63.22 26.96 30.11
CA LEU A 969 -62.54 26.68 28.85
C LEU A 969 -61.03 26.67 29.10
N GLY A 970 -60.37 25.56 28.83
CA GLY A 970 -58.93 25.43 28.89
C GLY A 970 -58.32 25.26 27.51
N PHE A 971 -57.13 25.82 27.36
CA PHE A 971 -56.26 25.66 26.19
C PHE A 971 -54.82 25.49 26.69
N LYS A 972 -54.07 24.56 26.12
CA LYS A 972 -52.64 24.36 26.40
C LYS A 972 -51.89 24.02 25.12
N LEU A 973 -50.93 24.86 24.76
CA LEU A 973 -49.92 24.60 23.74
C LEU A 973 -48.66 24.07 24.42
N CYS A 974 -48.05 23.01 23.89
CA CYS A 974 -46.73 22.53 24.27
C CYS A 974 -45.84 22.39 23.02
N VAL A 975 -44.75 23.13 22.98
CA VAL A 975 -43.73 23.12 21.92
C VAL A 975 -42.45 22.50 22.50
N PRO A 976 -42.14 21.24 22.20
CA PRO A 976 -40.91 20.59 22.66
C PRO A 976 -39.68 21.01 21.83
N PHE A 977 -38.51 20.99 22.46
CA PHE A 977 -37.20 21.29 21.87
C PHE A 977 -36.33 20.04 21.62
N THR A 978 -36.91 18.86 21.84
CA THR A 978 -36.20 17.56 21.83
C THR A 978 -36.49 16.72 20.59
N GLY A 979 -37.30 17.21 19.65
CA GLY A 979 -37.66 16.49 18.41
C GLY A 979 -39.03 15.80 18.44
N GLU A 980 -39.74 15.83 19.57
CA GLU A 980 -41.14 15.41 19.69
C GLU A 980 -42.08 16.38 18.95
N PRO A 981 -43.27 15.98 18.46
CA PRO A 981 -44.14 16.91 17.76
C PRO A 981 -44.86 17.88 18.70
N VAL A 982 -45.15 19.09 18.22
CA VAL A 982 -45.93 20.10 18.96
C VAL A 982 -47.32 19.56 19.32
N ARG A 983 -47.79 19.86 20.53
CA ARG A 983 -49.07 19.41 21.09
C ARG A 983 -49.98 20.59 21.42
N VAL A 984 -51.26 20.46 21.07
CA VAL A 984 -52.32 21.40 21.46
C VAL A 984 -53.42 20.63 22.16
N ARG A 985 -53.74 21.03 23.38
CA ARG A 985 -54.88 20.53 24.14
C ARG A 985 -55.93 21.62 24.27
N PHE A 986 -57.16 21.30 23.94
CA PHE A 986 -58.34 22.11 24.22
C PHE A 986 -59.26 21.34 25.16
N ASN A 987 -59.86 22.02 26.13
CA ASN A 987 -60.86 21.42 27.00
C ASN A 987 -62.01 22.38 27.34
N PHE A 988 -63.22 21.84 27.38
CA PHE A 988 -64.39 22.45 27.97
C PHE A 988 -64.69 21.70 29.26
N CYS A 989 -64.29 22.29 30.38
CA CYS A 989 -64.19 21.65 31.69
C CYS A 989 -63.20 20.47 31.70
N GLU A 990 -62.80 20.01 32.87
CA GLU A 990 -61.95 18.83 33.01
C GLU A 990 -62.74 17.69 33.66
N ARG A 991 -62.25 16.46 33.53
CA ARG A 991 -62.86 15.28 34.18
C ARG A 991 -63.10 15.51 35.67
N ASP A 992 -62.10 16.07 36.35
CA ASP A 992 -62.12 16.28 37.79
C ASP A 992 -62.96 17.51 38.18
N ASN A 993 -63.36 18.33 37.21
CA ASN A 993 -64.16 19.53 37.42
C ASN A 993 -65.15 19.78 36.25
N PRO A 994 -66.19 18.94 36.09
CA PRO A 994 -67.14 19.04 34.99
C PRO A 994 -68.08 20.24 35.14
N PHE A 995 -68.65 20.73 34.04
CA PHE A 995 -69.76 21.69 34.11
C PHE A 995 -70.98 21.00 34.72
N LEU A 996 -71.84 21.76 35.38
CA LEU A 996 -73.10 21.29 35.95
C LEU A 996 -74.26 21.93 35.20
N LEU A 997 -75.17 21.13 34.67
CA LEU A 997 -76.41 21.57 34.02
C LEU A 997 -77.60 21.13 34.88
N THR A 998 -78.35 22.09 35.43
CA THR A 998 -79.55 21.82 36.22
C THR A 998 -80.78 22.37 35.51
N VAL A 999 -81.79 21.53 35.28
CA VAL A 999 -83.10 21.92 34.77
C VAL A 999 -84.18 21.47 35.77
N PHE A 1000 -84.86 22.43 36.42
CA PHE A 1000 -85.70 22.16 37.61
C PHE A 1000 -84.94 21.41 38.73
N ALA A 1001 -85.22 20.12 38.91
CA ALA A 1001 -84.62 19.21 39.90
C ALA A 1001 -83.83 18.06 39.23
N ILE A 1002 -83.71 18.10 37.90
CA ILE A 1002 -82.92 17.17 37.09
C ILE A 1002 -81.56 17.84 36.86
N GLY A 1003 -80.53 17.29 37.49
CA GLY A 1003 -79.15 17.77 37.41
C GLY A 1003 -78.30 16.83 36.57
N GLY A 1004 -77.39 17.37 35.80
CA GLY A 1004 -76.41 16.65 35.00
C GLY A 1004 -75.10 17.41 34.94
N GLY A 1005 -74.15 16.90 34.19
CA GLY A 1005 -72.86 17.55 34.00
C GLY A 1005 -72.02 16.87 32.95
N GLY A 1006 -70.90 17.46 32.60
CA GLY A 1006 -70.03 16.88 31.59
C GLY A 1006 -68.72 17.62 31.41
N TYR A 1007 -67.90 17.10 30.53
CA TYR A 1007 -66.69 17.74 30.07
C TYR A 1007 -66.31 17.22 28.69
N PHE A 1008 -65.46 17.96 28.01
CA PHE A 1008 -64.89 17.59 26.73
C PHE A 1008 -63.42 18.02 26.70
N ALA A 1009 -62.53 17.17 26.23
CA ALA A 1009 -61.13 17.50 26.00
C ALA A 1009 -60.64 16.83 24.70
N ILE A 1010 -59.77 17.52 23.97
CA ILE A 1010 -59.10 16.99 22.79
C ILE A 1010 -57.63 17.44 22.82
N GLU A 1011 -56.74 16.53 22.47
CA GLU A 1011 -55.31 16.76 22.31
C GLU A 1011 -54.90 16.37 20.88
N VAL A 1012 -54.31 17.33 20.18
CA VAL A 1012 -53.93 17.21 18.78
C VAL A 1012 -52.46 17.56 18.63
N GLY A 1013 -51.72 16.70 17.96
CA GLY A 1013 -50.34 16.92 17.55
C GLY A 1013 -50.21 17.26 16.07
N LEU A 1014 -49.01 17.72 15.67
CA LEU A 1014 -48.64 17.84 14.25
C LEU A 1014 -48.64 16.49 13.50
N ASP A 1015 -48.68 15.37 14.23
CA ASP A 1015 -48.80 14.01 13.71
C ASP A 1015 -50.22 13.40 13.86
N GLY A 1016 -51.23 14.23 14.17
CA GLY A 1016 -52.65 13.83 14.23
C GLY A 1016 -53.29 13.98 15.61
N VAL A 1017 -54.55 13.57 15.74
CA VAL A 1017 -55.29 13.58 17.03
C VAL A 1017 -54.73 12.48 17.92
N GLU A 1018 -54.29 12.84 19.13
CA GLU A 1018 -53.66 11.90 20.06
C GLU A 1018 -54.61 11.41 21.12
N ARG A 1019 -55.46 12.32 21.62
CA ARG A 1019 -56.45 11.99 22.64
C ARG A 1019 -57.73 12.77 22.44
N LEU A 1020 -58.88 12.12 22.55
CA LEU A 1020 -60.20 12.77 22.64
C LEU A 1020 -60.94 12.15 23.82
N GLU A 1021 -61.52 12.98 24.67
CA GLU A 1021 -62.19 12.54 25.88
C GLU A 1021 -63.45 13.36 26.11
N ALA A 1022 -64.60 12.71 26.32
CA ALA A 1022 -65.86 13.41 26.55
C ALA A 1022 -66.77 12.62 27.50
N ALA A 1023 -67.43 13.33 28.42
CA ALA A 1023 -68.46 12.73 29.26
C ALA A 1023 -69.71 13.63 29.33
N LEU A 1024 -70.87 13.01 29.31
CA LEU A 1024 -72.16 13.64 29.56
C LEU A 1024 -72.95 12.77 30.55
N GLU A 1025 -73.36 13.37 31.66
CA GLU A 1025 -74.14 12.75 32.74
C GLU A 1025 -75.46 13.54 32.92
N PHE A 1026 -76.56 12.84 33.17
CA PHE A 1026 -77.87 13.39 33.44
C PHE A 1026 -78.57 12.57 34.53
N GLY A 1027 -79.29 13.22 35.44
CA GLY A 1027 -79.95 12.50 36.53
C GLY A 1027 -80.76 13.36 37.46
N ALA A 1028 -81.21 12.77 38.55
CA ALA A 1028 -81.98 13.45 39.59
C ALA A 1028 -81.31 13.20 40.93
N SER A 1029 -81.22 14.24 41.77
CA SER A 1029 -80.79 14.11 43.15
C SER A 1029 -81.74 14.84 44.08
N MET A 1030 -82.02 14.25 45.22
CA MET A 1030 -82.82 14.84 46.29
C MET A 1030 -82.04 14.74 47.59
N ALA A 1031 -81.92 15.88 48.28
CA ALA A 1031 -81.39 15.94 49.63
C ALA A 1031 -82.51 16.36 50.59
N LEU A 1032 -82.61 15.66 51.71
CA LEU A 1032 -83.50 15.96 52.83
C LEU A 1032 -82.64 16.21 54.06
N ASP A 1033 -82.73 17.40 54.62
CA ASP A 1033 -81.98 17.79 55.81
C ASP A 1033 -82.95 18.00 56.99
N LEU A 1034 -82.89 17.11 57.99
CA LEU A 1034 -83.66 17.19 59.23
C LEU A 1034 -82.68 17.33 60.40
N VAL A 1035 -83.05 18.08 61.44
CA VAL A 1035 -82.19 18.43 62.59
C VAL A 1035 -81.43 17.25 63.22
N VAL A 1036 -81.96 16.04 63.13
CA VAL A 1036 -81.37 14.81 63.68
C VAL A 1036 -80.75 13.86 62.63
N ALA A 1037 -81.04 14.04 61.33
CA ALA A 1037 -80.45 13.26 60.24
C ALA A 1037 -80.56 13.97 58.87
N SER A 1038 -79.48 13.96 58.10
CA SER A 1038 -79.45 14.46 56.72
C SER A 1038 -79.24 13.30 55.75
N GLY A 1039 -80.11 13.15 54.76
CA GLY A 1039 -80.05 12.12 53.73
C GLY A 1039 -79.98 12.72 52.33
N LYS A 1040 -79.17 12.18 51.44
CA LYS A 1040 -79.26 12.44 49.99
C LYS A 1040 -79.45 11.14 49.24
N VAL A 1041 -80.21 11.18 48.16
CA VAL A 1041 -80.32 10.11 47.17
C VAL A 1041 -80.14 10.71 45.78
N TYR A 1042 -79.47 9.99 44.89
CA TYR A 1042 -79.28 10.38 43.50
C TYR A 1042 -79.36 9.16 42.58
N ILE A 1043 -79.75 9.41 41.34
CA ILE A 1043 -79.61 8.50 40.20
C ILE A 1043 -79.12 9.31 39.01
N MET A 1044 -78.01 8.90 38.42
CA MET A 1044 -77.36 9.53 37.28
C MET A 1044 -77.11 8.48 36.20
N GLY A 1045 -77.42 8.81 34.95
CA GLY A 1045 -77.03 8.05 33.78
C GLY A 1045 -76.07 8.89 32.93
N GLY A 1046 -75.06 8.27 32.32
CA GLY A 1046 -74.09 9.00 31.52
C GLY A 1046 -73.45 8.17 30.43
N ILE A 1047 -72.81 8.86 29.50
CA ILE A 1047 -71.96 8.29 28.45
C ILE A 1047 -70.58 8.92 28.58
N TYR A 1048 -69.56 8.09 28.54
CA TYR A 1048 -68.15 8.46 28.52
C TYR A 1048 -67.51 7.91 27.25
N PHE A 1049 -66.82 8.76 26.49
CA PHE A 1049 -66.10 8.41 25.28
C PHE A 1049 -64.63 8.80 25.43
N GLU A 1050 -63.74 7.91 24.98
CA GLU A 1050 -62.30 8.14 24.92
C GLU A 1050 -61.72 7.58 23.63
N MET A 1051 -60.79 8.32 23.04
CA MET A 1051 -59.93 7.88 21.95
C MET A 1051 -58.50 8.23 22.33
N GLU A 1052 -57.57 7.29 22.23
CA GLU A 1052 -56.15 7.50 22.54
C GLU A 1052 -55.27 6.75 21.52
N LYS A 1053 -54.28 7.45 20.96
CA LYS A 1053 -53.31 6.91 20.00
C LYS A 1053 -52.18 6.20 20.75
N VAL A 1054 -52.11 4.87 20.70
CA VAL A 1054 -51.14 4.06 21.47
C VAL A 1054 -50.16 3.35 20.52
N GLY A 1055 -49.20 4.11 19.99
CA GLY A 1055 -48.19 3.60 19.06
C GLY A 1055 -48.71 3.39 17.63
N GLN A 1056 -47.84 3.50 16.62
CA GLN A 1056 -48.25 3.28 15.23
C GLN A 1056 -48.44 1.77 14.95
N PRO A 1057 -49.59 1.30 14.44
CA PRO A 1057 -50.75 2.03 13.93
C PRO A 1057 -52.03 1.92 14.80
N ASP A 1058 -51.94 1.49 16.06
CA ASP A 1058 -53.13 1.09 16.84
C ASP A 1058 -53.74 2.27 17.64
N GLU A 1059 -54.89 2.76 17.17
CA GLU A 1059 -55.76 3.69 17.90
C GLU A 1059 -56.69 2.91 18.85
N THR A 1060 -56.72 3.30 20.13
CA THR A 1060 -57.68 2.77 21.10
C THR A 1060 -58.91 3.68 21.17
N ILE A 1061 -60.11 3.10 21.01
CA ILE A 1061 -61.40 3.79 21.16
C ILE A 1061 -62.19 3.06 22.25
N SER A 1062 -62.73 3.81 23.21
CA SER A 1062 -63.57 3.32 24.30
C SER A 1062 -64.86 4.14 24.41
N LEU A 1063 -66.00 3.47 24.50
CA LEU A 1063 -67.32 4.09 24.72
C LEU A 1063 -68.02 3.36 25.87
N THR A 1064 -68.28 4.05 26.97
CA THR A 1064 -68.93 3.52 28.16
C THR A 1064 -70.25 4.23 28.41
N ALA A 1065 -71.35 3.48 28.41
CA ALA A 1065 -72.62 3.95 28.94
C ALA A 1065 -72.78 3.44 30.38
N TYR A 1066 -73.13 4.30 31.33
CA TYR A 1066 -73.25 3.91 32.73
C TYR A 1066 -74.47 4.52 33.43
N ILE A 1067 -74.94 3.86 34.48
CA ILE A 1067 -75.93 4.35 35.43
C ILE A 1067 -75.35 4.19 36.82
N ARG A 1068 -75.32 5.25 37.61
CA ARG A 1068 -74.99 5.21 39.03
C ARG A 1068 -76.13 5.77 39.87
N MET A 1069 -76.48 5.09 40.94
CA MET A 1069 -77.47 5.56 41.90
C MET A 1069 -77.00 5.26 43.30
N GLY A 1070 -77.18 6.21 44.20
CA GLY A 1070 -76.69 6.05 45.55
C GLY A 1070 -77.42 6.94 46.51
N GLY A 1071 -77.28 6.64 47.78
CA GLY A 1071 -77.77 7.48 48.83
C GLY A 1071 -76.85 7.45 50.02
N SER A 1072 -76.75 8.58 50.72
CA SER A 1072 -76.04 8.64 51.98
C SER A 1072 -76.93 9.23 53.05
N LEU A 1073 -76.97 8.59 54.21
CA LEU A 1073 -77.68 9.03 55.41
C LEU A 1073 -76.66 9.30 56.51
N LYS A 1074 -76.67 10.52 57.03
CA LYS A 1074 -75.83 10.96 58.14
C LYS A 1074 -76.72 11.22 59.36
N ILE A 1075 -76.50 10.50 60.45
CA ILE A 1075 -77.28 10.60 61.69
C ILE A 1075 -76.43 11.26 62.76
N LEU A 1076 -76.88 12.40 63.29
CA LEU A 1076 -76.25 13.18 64.38
C LEU A 1076 -74.76 13.54 64.18
N GLY A 1077 -74.24 13.43 62.95
CA GLY A 1077 -72.81 13.60 62.66
C GLY A 1077 -71.90 12.46 63.13
N LEU A 1078 -72.45 11.44 63.77
CA LEU A 1078 -71.71 10.33 64.41
C LEU A 1078 -71.62 9.09 63.52
N ILE A 1079 -72.63 8.85 62.68
CA ILE A 1079 -72.72 7.69 61.79
C ILE A 1079 -73.11 8.15 60.39
N THR A 1080 -72.32 7.77 59.38
CA THR A 1080 -72.64 7.95 57.96
C THR A 1080 -72.75 6.60 57.29
N LEU A 1081 -73.91 6.31 56.71
CA LEU A 1081 -74.13 5.16 55.83
C LEU A 1081 -74.22 5.68 54.40
N SER A 1082 -73.43 5.14 53.48
CA SER A 1082 -73.57 5.42 52.05
C SER A 1082 -73.63 4.13 51.24
N VAL A 1083 -74.61 4.05 50.34
CA VAL A 1083 -74.75 2.97 49.36
C VAL A 1083 -74.63 3.60 47.98
N GLU A 1084 -73.79 3.05 47.12
CA GLU A 1084 -73.69 3.43 45.71
C GLU A 1084 -73.76 2.16 44.85
N PHE A 1085 -74.69 2.14 43.91
CA PHE A 1085 -74.79 1.16 42.84
C PHE A 1085 -74.32 1.80 41.54
N TYR A 1086 -73.41 1.15 40.84
CA TYR A 1086 -72.90 1.53 39.53
C TYR A 1086 -73.15 0.38 38.56
N LEU A 1087 -73.61 0.68 37.35
CA LEU A 1087 -73.77 -0.27 36.25
C LEU A 1087 -73.23 0.38 34.98
N GLY A 1088 -72.12 -0.11 34.45
CA GLY A 1088 -71.50 0.33 33.20
C GLY A 1088 -71.54 -0.75 32.12
N LEU A 1089 -71.65 -0.35 30.86
CA LEU A 1089 -71.44 -1.15 29.67
C LEU A 1089 -70.45 -0.40 28.77
N SER A 1090 -69.29 -1.01 28.56
CA SER A 1090 -68.13 -0.42 27.88
C SER A 1090 -67.80 -1.21 26.61
N TYR A 1091 -67.72 -0.51 25.48
CA TYR A 1091 -67.16 -1.01 24.24
C TYR A 1091 -65.73 -0.47 24.10
N GLN A 1092 -64.75 -1.31 23.76
CA GLN A 1092 -63.39 -0.87 23.44
C GLN A 1092 -62.84 -1.55 22.17
N LYS A 1093 -61.85 -0.91 21.51
CA LYS A 1093 -61.11 -1.45 20.35
C LYS A 1093 -59.75 -0.76 20.20
N PRO A 1094 -58.60 -1.48 20.10
CA PRO A 1094 -58.40 -2.91 20.36
C PRO A 1094 -58.28 -3.27 21.87
N PRO A 1095 -58.66 -4.50 22.30
CA PRO A 1095 -59.36 -5.52 21.51
C PRO A 1095 -60.83 -5.12 21.30
N ASN A 1096 -61.46 -5.58 20.21
CA ASN A 1096 -62.87 -5.31 19.88
C ASN A 1096 -63.82 -6.05 20.86
N GLU A 1097 -64.04 -5.50 22.05
CA GLU A 1097 -64.83 -6.14 23.09
C GLU A 1097 -65.90 -5.22 23.69
N LEU A 1098 -67.02 -5.83 24.06
CA LEU A 1098 -68.09 -5.20 24.82
C LEU A 1098 -68.15 -5.87 26.20
N TRP A 1099 -67.99 -5.12 27.28
CA TRP A 1099 -68.04 -5.67 28.63
C TRP A 1099 -68.89 -4.81 29.56
N GLY A 1100 -69.62 -5.46 30.47
CA GLY A 1100 -70.45 -4.79 31.46
C GLY A 1100 -69.94 -5.04 32.88
N GLN A 1101 -70.07 -4.03 33.74
CA GLN A 1101 -69.72 -4.07 35.16
C GLN A 1101 -70.87 -3.54 35.99
N ALA A 1102 -71.29 -4.30 37.00
CA ALA A 1102 -72.18 -3.84 38.05
C ALA A 1102 -71.41 -3.84 39.37
N LYS A 1103 -71.40 -2.73 40.10
CA LYS A 1103 -70.68 -2.56 41.36
C LYS A 1103 -71.59 -1.93 42.41
N LEU A 1104 -71.80 -2.62 43.52
CA LEU A 1104 -72.50 -2.11 44.69
C LEU A 1104 -71.48 -1.87 45.81
N THR A 1105 -71.34 -0.62 46.22
CA THR A 1105 -70.44 -0.18 47.29
C THR A 1105 -71.27 0.26 48.48
N VAL A 1106 -71.13 -0.41 49.61
CA VAL A 1106 -71.75 -0.01 50.88
C VAL A 1106 -70.65 0.41 51.83
N LYS A 1107 -70.64 1.67 52.24
CA LYS A 1107 -69.69 2.22 53.22
C LYS A 1107 -70.43 2.63 54.49
N VAL A 1108 -69.93 2.17 55.63
CA VAL A 1108 -70.37 2.57 56.96
C VAL A 1108 -69.22 3.30 57.64
N GLU A 1109 -69.48 4.50 58.14
CA GLU A 1109 -68.53 5.34 58.85
C GLU A 1109 -69.11 5.67 60.23
N VAL A 1110 -68.36 5.39 61.29
CA VAL A 1110 -68.72 5.70 62.68
C VAL A 1110 -67.56 6.50 63.28
N LEU A 1111 -67.82 7.77 63.62
CA LEU A 1111 -66.82 8.74 64.11
C LEU A 1111 -65.60 8.87 63.19
N PHE A 1112 -64.50 8.18 63.50
CA PHE A 1112 -63.22 8.23 62.77
C PHE A 1112 -62.88 6.91 62.06
N PHE A 1113 -63.76 5.90 62.13
CA PHE A 1113 -63.57 4.58 61.54
C PHE A 1113 -64.55 4.38 60.38
N SER A 1114 -64.04 3.96 59.22
CA SER A 1114 -64.88 3.59 58.07
C SER A 1114 -64.55 2.20 57.56
N ALA A 1115 -65.58 1.43 57.22
CA ALA A 1115 -65.46 0.15 56.51
C ALA A 1115 -66.37 0.16 55.28
N SER A 1116 -65.84 -0.27 54.14
CA SER A 1116 -66.59 -0.41 52.88
C SER A 1116 -66.56 -1.85 52.40
N VAL A 1117 -67.71 -2.37 51.99
CA VAL A 1117 -67.85 -3.65 51.31
C VAL A 1117 -68.27 -3.38 49.88
N GLU A 1118 -67.55 -3.98 48.94
CA GLU A 1118 -67.80 -3.87 47.52
C GLU A 1118 -68.21 -5.23 46.96
N LEU A 1119 -69.32 -5.26 46.22
CA LEU A 1119 -69.77 -6.40 45.45
C LEU A 1119 -69.74 -6.00 43.97
N SER A 1120 -68.83 -6.60 43.21
CA SER A 1120 -68.71 -6.36 41.77
C SER A 1120 -69.03 -7.63 40.98
N VAL A 1121 -69.79 -7.47 39.91
CA VAL A 1121 -70.02 -8.49 38.88
C VAL A 1121 -69.60 -7.91 37.55
N GLU A 1122 -68.73 -8.62 36.85
CA GLU A 1122 -68.29 -8.26 35.50
C GLU A 1122 -68.69 -9.36 34.52
N ARG A 1123 -69.14 -8.96 33.33
CA ARG A 1123 -69.44 -9.88 32.24
C ARG A 1123 -68.90 -9.33 30.94
N ARG A 1124 -68.01 -10.08 30.31
CA ARG A 1124 -67.48 -9.78 28.98
C ARG A 1124 -68.31 -10.47 27.90
N ILE A 1125 -68.60 -9.77 26.81
CA ILE A 1125 -69.35 -10.23 25.65
C ILE A 1125 -68.43 -10.03 24.44
N ALA A 1126 -67.94 -11.14 23.87
CA ALA A 1126 -67.02 -11.09 22.73
C ALA A 1126 -67.69 -10.47 21.48
N GLY A 1127 -67.02 -9.52 20.82
CA GLY A 1127 -67.38 -9.00 19.50
C GLY A 1127 -66.80 -9.89 18.38
N GLY A 1128 -67.60 -10.17 17.35
CA GLY A 1128 -67.24 -11.10 16.28
C GLY A 1128 -66.12 -10.61 15.35
N ASP A 1129 -65.24 -11.54 14.98
CA ASP A 1129 -64.28 -11.43 13.88
C ASP A 1129 -64.82 -12.12 12.62
N SER A 1130 -64.76 -11.43 11.48
CA SER A 1130 -64.65 -12.04 10.14
C SER A 1130 -64.10 -11.00 9.17
N GLY A 1131 -62.96 -11.18 8.49
CA GLY A 1131 -62.05 -12.30 8.44
C GLY A 1131 -60.93 -12.01 7.43
N GLY A 1132 -59.76 -12.64 7.61
CA GLY A 1132 -58.63 -12.42 6.71
C GLY A 1132 -57.32 -13.20 6.97
N GLY A 1133 -57.32 -14.26 7.78
CA GLY A 1133 -56.41 -15.41 7.66
C GLY A 1133 -54.93 -15.29 8.09
N SER A 1134 -54.60 -15.79 9.29
CA SER A 1134 -53.80 -17.02 9.43
C SER A 1134 -53.72 -17.50 10.90
N HIS A 1135 -54.52 -18.55 11.12
CA HIS A 1135 -54.48 -19.65 12.10
C HIS A 1135 -54.33 -19.46 13.64
N PRO A 1136 -55.19 -20.16 14.41
CA PRO A 1136 -55.26 -20.09 15.87
C PRO A 1136 -54.47 -21.21 16.56
N PRO A 1137 -54.16 -21.11 17.87
CA PRO A 1137 -53.99 -22.28 18.71
C PRO A 1137 -55.31 -22.56 19.43
N ALA A 1138 -56.05 -23.56 18.95
CA ALA A 1138 -57.11 -24.18 19.74
C ALA A 1138 -56.53 -25.43 20.42
N ALA A 1139 -56.63 -25.46 21.74
CA ALA A 1139 -56.64 -26.70 22.48
C ALA A 1139 -58.05 -27.31 22.37
N SER A 1140 -58.17 -28.50 21.79
CA SER A 1140 -59.29 -29.41 22.05
C SER A 1140 -58.79 -30.84 22.16
N GLY A 1141 -59.41 -31.60 23.06
CA GLY A 1141 -58.99 -32.93 23.44
C GLY A 1141 -59.49 -34.09 22.56
N ILE A 1142 -58.79 -35.21 22.79
CA ILE A 1142 -59.27 -36.58 23.08
C ILE A 1142 -59.76 -37.47 21.90
N ARG A 1143 -58.88 -38.44 21.57
CA ARG A 1143 -59.05 -39.91 21.32
C ARG A 1143 -60.14 -40.36 20.32
N GLU A 1144 -60.03 -41.43 19.52
CA GLU A 1144 -59.26 -42.67 19.56
C GLU A 1144 -59.47 -43.47 18.25
N GLY A 1145 -58.61 -44.47 17.99
CA GLY A 1145 -58.93 -45.66 17.20
C GLY A 1145 -57.93 -46.00 16.08
N TYR A 1146 -57.38 -47.20 15.90
CA TYR A 1146 -57.03 -48.37 16.74
C TYR A 1146 -56.28 -49.38 15.81
N ASN A 1147 -55.35 -50.20 16.36
CA ASN A 1147 -54.73 -51.43 15.79
C ASN A 1147 -53.66 -51.31 14.68
N ALA A 1148 -52.57 -52.10 14.63
CA ALA A 1148 -51.84 -52.96 15.58
C ALA A 1148 -50.59 -53.54 14.85
N LYS A 1149 -49.44 -53.60 15.57
CA LYS A 1149 -48.33 -54.62 15.52
C LYS A 1149 -47.66 -54.94 14.16
N LEU A 1150 -46.33 -54.98 13.98
CA LEU A 1150 -45.27 -55.70 14.73
C LEU A 1150 -43.85 -55.43 14.13
N LYS A 1151 -42.85 -55.29 15.02
CA LYS A 1151 -41.41 -55.71 15.00
C LYS A 1151 -40.39 -55.28 13.91
N ALA A 1152 -39.34 -54.57 14.39
CA ALA A 1152 -37.87 -54.81 14.33
C ALA A 1152 -37.15 -55.01 12.97
N PRO A 1153 -35.87 -54.58 12.76
CA PRO A 1153 -34.77 -54.68 13.73
C PRO A 1153 -33.67 -53.59 13.74
N HIS A 1154 -32.87 -53.66 14.83
CA HIS A 1154 -31.42 -53.48 15.00
C HIS A 1154 -30.54 -52.65 14.04
N GLY A 1155 -29.66 -51.85 14.67
CA GLY A 1155 -28.38 -51.31 14.17
C GLY A 1155 -28.15 -49.92 14.79
N GLY A 1156 -27.36 -49.69 15.84
CA GLY A 1156 -26.04 -50.25 16.16
C GLY A 1156 -24.98 -49.28 15.65
N GLY A 1157 -24.30 -48.55 16.53
CA GLY A 1157 -23.18 -47.66 16.20
C GLY A 1157 -23.04 -46.46 17.14
N ASN A 1158 -22.55 -46.70 18.36
CA ASN A 1158 -21.97 -45.66 19.23
C ASN A 1158 -20.56 -45.32 18.72
N PHE A 1159 -20.03 -44.21 19.23
CA PHE A 1159 -18.69 -43.63 19.04
C PHE A 1159 -17.49 -44.55 19.36
N GLU A 1160 -17.70 -45.87 19.45
CA GLU A 1160 -16.70 -46.93 19.67
C GLU A 1160 -16.28 -47.65 18.38
N ASP A 1161 -16.78 -47.25 17.20
CA ASP A 1161 -16.48 -47.89 15.90
C ASP A 1161 -15.42 -47.15 15.04
N LEU A 1162 -14.44 -46.45 15.62
CA LEU A 1162 -13.45 -45.69 14.83
C LEU A 1162 -11.95 -45.83 15.19
N MET A 1163 -11.53 -46.71 16.11
CA MET A 1163 -10.10 -47.12 16.22
C MET A 1163 -9.95 -48.45 16.99
N ASN A 1164 -9.15 -49.38 16.48
CA ASN A 1164 -8.92 -50.72 17.04
C ASN A 1164 -7.68 -50.75 17.96
N GLU A 1165 -7.60 -51.72 18.88
CA GLU A 1165 -6.49 -51.94 19.84
C GLU A 1165 -5.09 -51.98 19.20
N ASP A 1166 -4.96 -52.37 17.93
CA ASP A 1166 -3.69 -52.30 17.17
C ASP A 1166 -3.28 -50.85 16.81
N GLU A 1167 -4.24 -49.96 16.52
CA GLU A 1167 -4.00 -48.53 16.28
C GLU A 1167 -3.77 -47.76 17.59
N TRP A 1168 -4.21 -48.32 18.72
CA TRP A 1168 -3.91 -47.83 20.07
C TRP A 1168 -2.51 -48.28 20.56
N VAL A 1169 -2.06 -49.46 20.15
CA VAL A 1169 -0.70 -49.96 20.42
C VAL A 1169 0.35 -49.23 19.58
N GLU A 1170 0.06 -48.86 18.32
CA GLU A 1170 0.96 -48.02 17.49
C GLU A 1170 1.04 -46.55 17.99
N TYR A 1171 0.00 -46.06 18.67
CA TYR A 1171 -0.06 -44.75 19.32
C TYR A 1171 0.73 -44.69 20.65
N THR A 1172 0.88 -45.82 21.35
CA THR A 1172 1.57 -45.88 22.65
C THR A 1172 3.06 -46.27 22.53
N ASP A 1173 3.47 -46.91 21.45
CA ASP A 1173 4.89 -47.20 21.12
C ASP A 1173 5.66 -45.98 20.56
N ALA A 1174 4.99 -44.86 20.26
CA ALA A 1174 5.61 -43.61 19.80
C ALA A 1174 6.07 -42.65 20.93
N PHE A 1175 5.85 -42.99 22.21
CA PHE A 1175 6.20 -42.13 23.36
C PHE A 1175 6.74 -42.89 24.59
N ALA A 1176 7.86 -43.61 24.44
CA ALA A 1176 8.70 -44.02 25.56
C ALA A 1176 10.20 -43.75 25.28
N GLN A 1177 10.88 -43.13 26.24
CA GLN A 1177 12.25 -42.61 26.13
C GLN A 1177 13.24 -43.45 26.97
N VAL A 1178 14.48 -43.55 26.47
CA VAL A 1178 15.77 -43.84 27.16
C VAL A 1178 16.22 -45.31 27.28
N VAL A 1179 17.20 -45.68 26.44
CA VAL A 1179 18.63 -45.78 26.83
C VAL A 1179 19.50 -45.21 25.72
#